data_AF-A0A3A6NCS4-F1
#
_entry.id   AF-A0A3A6NCS4-F1
#
_cell.length_a   1.000
_cell.length_b   1.000
_cell.length_c   1.000
_cell.angle_alpha   90.00
_cell.angle_beta   90.00
_cell.angle_gamma   90.00
#
_symmetry.space_group_name_H-M   'P 1'
#
loop_
_entity.id
_entity.type
_entity.pdbx_description
1 polymer ?
#
loop_
_entity_poly.entity_id
_entity_poly.type
_entity_poly.pdbx_seq_one_letter_code
_entity_poly.pdbx_strand_id
1 'polypeptide(L)'
;MFSDFEKIYVISKLESYLMEHMYGGIPLVRSTDVMLFSDRVDLPTNEYVYNLGYSIPSLTLTEDDSNVFFDAETYGHPLEYTFRTYYTEEQDNLNTWINVPGKPAPLYDLLSGTLYQRIYNEEAEVMNYILSLAGSFPVAIGDDMSSDGKSTSWKITLKDQLEWYIPEELTVNDSSITAEDFVWTMKEALENNWLGTCHGTFALCLSGIKNIENYREGNSSIDDIGIKVSNSSDLTLEIEFESPVNMNHVLGLFSDPFITPIHQEAYEILGDDYATSVETTPSIGLFRLSSWIYEDSMLFIKNDNHPNAATISLDKIYYRYFDDLNFKIDEEGIYQAFLSGELDMSYVPNAHLNEQTWNTPYMFESSPTVWRLGINSLGTNDRREQFKEEYPDIAINMDYDLEPILMYDDMRQALYFGIDRLSLTNHMTLGYIPENRLISSQYALDPSQVPYRSELLVSSHDDDYLQDTYGYDPDRAKAHFLEAISLAIHDGYYVAGTENSETIIELLLYYSSGGRASIVEMMENLESLYEAVLIDNEHHIKVDIVLFDVAFPSSYINPNIVQSGAYDLYFGGITGGLYDLANYMTIFSLNESNDLALSIGIDTSSPAIELSYNDIQGNTHHEFFSYDALLSSLLGVTYILDGDIQKDYDDAQSAISATYDMQGEIVDEITLNNNMLQAYTGKENAYYANIIDVDHVFGYLVEFNDDSKAFVIVSETEGRYQVYDQIKLFSSIEDTIQNYVANNFGPYYELTDVTPMLTDLDVQNHPYLQTYYDFTTLSSIASEYEVSLNYLRVYSTTWYWSNGTLWTDVFLVIEVDGYYIPLDWL
;
A
#
# COMPACT_ATOMS: atom_id res chain seq x y z
N MET A 1 17.53 -3.96 -14.41
CA MET A 1 16.08 -4.08 -14.15
C MET A 1 15.60 -5.43 -14.64
N PHE A 2 14.86 -6.14 -13.81
CA PHE A 2 14.16 -7.37 -14.17
C PHE A 2 13.09 -7.12 -15.25
N SER A 3 12.94 -8.06 -16.16
CA SER A 3 11.75 -8.23 -16.99
C SER A 3 10.55 -8.68 -16.14
N ASP A 4 9.33 -8.52 -16.64
CA ASP A 4 8.12 -8.91 -15.88
C ASP A 4 8.10 -10.41 -15.54
N PHE A 5 8.61 -11.25 -16.43
CA PHE A 5 8.79 -12.68 -16.17
C PHE A 5 9.77 -12.95 -15.02
N GLU A 6 10.90 -12.24 -14.98
CA GLU A 6 11.87 -12.39 -13.89
C GLU A 6 11.30 -11.87 -12.57
N LYS A 7 10.51 -10.79 -12.58
CA LYS A 7 9.78 -10.32 -11.39
C LYS A 7 8.81 -11.38 -10.86
N ILE A 8 7.98 -11.98 -11.73
CA ILE A 8 7.08 -13.09 -11.34
C ILE A 8 7.87 -14.20 -10.69
N TYR A 9 8.96 -14.60 -11.33
CA TYR A 9 9.78 -15.69 -10.86
C TYR A 9 10.35 -15.41 -9.47
N VAL A 10 10.94 -14.23 -9.24
CA VAL A 10 11.47 -13.85 -7.92
C VAL A 10 10.35 -13.74 -6.89
N ILE A 11 9.22 -13.07 -7.19
CA ILE A 11 8.08 -12.95 -6.26
C ILE A 11 7.52 -14.34 -5.89
N SER A 12 7.43 -15.27 -6.85
CA SER A 12 6.99 -16.65 -6.58
C SER A 12 7.94 -17.40 -5.63
N LYS A 13 9.25 -17.12 -5.72
CA LYS A 13 10.26 -17.69 -4.81
C LYS A 13 10.16 -17.08 -3.41
N LEU A 14 9.95 -15.76 -3.32
CA LEU A 14 9.71 -15.07 -2.05
C LEU A 14 8.46 -15.62 -1.34
N GLU A 15 7.32 -15.71 -2.04
CA GLU A 15 6.11 -16.30 -1.45
C GLU A 15 6.33 -17.76 -1.03
N SER A 16 6.98 -18.55 -1.89
CA SER A 16 7.25 -19.96 -1.57
C SER A 16 8.08 -20.12 -0.31
N TYR A 17 9.10 -19.27 -0.11
CA TYR A 17 9.92 -19.27 1.11
C TYR A 17 9.08 -18.94 2.36
N LEU A 18 8.23 -17.90 2.27
CA LEU A 18 7.32 -17.55 3.36
C LEU A 18 6.34 -18.67 3.69
N MET A 19 5.90 -19.42 2.68
CA MET A 19 4.97 -20.54 2.83
C MET A 19 5.67 -21.83 3.29
N GLU A 20 6.91 -22.08 2.87
CA GLU A 20 7.69 -23.24 3.31
C GLU A 20 7.97 -23.18 4.82
N HIS A 21 8.09 -21.97 5.38
CA HIS A 21 8.34 -21.79 6.80
C HIS A 21 7.14 -21.25 7.60
N MET A 22 6.03 -20.96 6.91
CA MET A 22 4.89 -20.22 7.47
C MET A 22 5.27 -18.86 8.09
N TYR A 23 6.38 -18.25 7.66
CA TYR A 23 6.80 -16.92 8.09
C TYR A 23 5.81 -15.84 7.67
N GLY A 24 5.13 -16.02 6.53
CA GLY A 24 4.04 -15.13 6.12
C GLY A 24 2.75 -15.27 6.93
N GLY A 25 2.72 -16.20 7.90
CA GLY A 25 1.53 -16.64 8.61
C GLY A 25 0.76 -17.72 7.85
N ILE A 26 -0.19 -18.38 8.51
CA ILE A 26 -1.03 -19.42 7.90
C ILE A 26 -2.21 -18.75 7.19
N PRO A 27 -2.27 -18.70 5.84
CA PRO A 27 -3.42 -18.13 5.15
C PRO A 27 -4.67 -18.94 5.49
N LEU A 28 -5.80 -18.28 5.72
CA LEU A 28 -7.05 -18.92 6.08
C LEU A 28 -8.17 -18.58 5.10
N VAL A 29 -8.49 -17.30 4.99
CA VAL A 29 -9.70 -16.83 4.33
C VAL A 29 -9.54 -15.45 3.71
N ARG A 30 -10.45 -15.12 2.79
CA ARG A 30 -10.67 -13.78 2.26
C ARG A 30 -12.10 -13.37 2.54
N SER A 31 -12.30 -12.13 3.01
CA SER A 31 -13.66 -11.60 3.17
C SER A 31 -14.33 -11.49 1.81
N THR A 32 -15.62 -11.84 1.74
CA THR A 32 -16.42 -11.63 0.54
C THR A 32 -17.85 -11.23 0.88
N ASP A 33 -18.44 -10.39 0.05
CA ASP A 33 -19.87 -10.18 0.02
C ASP A 33 -20.52 -11.10 -1.02
N VAL A 34 -21.62 -11.74 -0.64
CA VAL A 34 -22.44 -12.54 -1.56
C VAL A 34 -23.39 -11.59 -2.28
N MET A 35 -23.25 -11.47 -3.59
CA MET A 35 -24.08 -10.59 -4.41
C MET A 35 -25.14 -11.39 -5.15
N LEU A 36 -26.37 -10.91 -5.11
CA LEU A 36 -27.49 -11.38 -5.92
C LEU A 36 -27.68 -10.44 -7.11
N PHE A 37 -28.01 -11.02 -8.26
CA PHE A 37 -28.39 -10.30 -9.47
C PHE A 37 -29.76 -10.78 -9.94
N SER A 38 -30.62 -9.86 -10.40
CA SER A 38 -31.93 -10.25 -10.91
C SER A 38 -31.78 -11.09 -12.18
N ASP A 39 -32.75 -11.95 -12.47
CA ASP A 39 -32.71 -12.89 -13.61
C ASP A 39 -32.57 -12.20 -14.98
N ARG A 40 -32.82 -10.88 -15.05
CA ARG A 40 -32.68 -10.11 -16.29
C ARG A 40 -31.27 -9.55 -16.50
N VAL A 41 -30.39 -9.59 -15.51
CA VAL A 41 -29.01 -9.09 -15.61
C VAL A 41 -28.12 -10.16 -16.24
N ASP A 42 -27.40 -9.76 -17.30
CA ASP A 42 -26.36 -10.56 -17.92
C ASP A 42 -25.03 -9.82 -17.77
N LEU A 43 -24.16 -10.35 -16.90
CA LEU A 43 -22.87 -9.75 -16.55
C LEU A 43 -21.80 -10.11 -17.59
N PRO A 44 -20.85 -9.20 -17.87
CA PRO A 44 -19.74 -9.50 -18.76
C PRO A 44 -18.76 -10.54 -18.17
N THR A 45 -18.78 -10.72 -16.85
CA THR A 45 -17.96 -11.70 -16.14
C THR A 45 -18.69 -12.24 -14.90
N ASN A 46 -18.31 -13.44 -14.50
CA ASN A 46 -18.67 -14.06 -13.23
C ASN A 46 -17.53 -13.94 -12.18
N GLU A 47 -16.37 -13.42 -12.57
CA GLU A 47 -15.25 -13.24 -11.65
C GLU A 47 -15.18 -11.78 -11.22
N TYR A 48 -15.18 -11.54 -9.91
CA TYR A 48 -15.00 -10.20 -9.38
C TYR A 48 -13.51 -9.85 -9.32
N VAL A 49 -13.15 -8.78 -10.01
CA VAL A 49 -11.84 -8.13 -9.89
C VAL A 49 -12.02 -6.84 -9.10
N TYR A 50 -11.30 -6.72 -7.98
CA TYR A 50 -11.51 -5.66 -6.98
C TYR A 50 -11.51 -4.24 -7.56
N ASN A 51 -10.66 -3.95 -8.54
CA ASN A 51 -10.55 -2.61 -9.14
C ASN A 51 -11.47 -2.39 -10.37
N LEU A 52 -12.21 -3.41 -10.80
CA LEU A 52 -13.11 -3.37 -11.96
C LEU A 52 -14.57 -3.58 -11.59
N GLY A 53 -14.83 -4.23 -10.46
CA GLY A 53 -16.11 -4.84 -10.15
C GLY A 53 -16.59 -5.75 -11.28
N TYR A 54 -17.90 -5.89 -11.42
CA TYR A 54 -18.50 -6.64 -12.53
C TYR A 54 -18.59 -5.86 -13.85
N SER A 55 -17.90 -4.71 -13.99
CA SER A 55 -18.00 -3.82 -15.16
C SER A 55 -19.44 -3.40 -15.49
N ILE A 56 -20.16 -2.87 -14.49
CA ILE A 56 -21.57 -2.49 -14.57
C ILE A 56 -21.95 -1.69 -15.83
N PRO A 57 -21.18 -0.68 -16.29
CA PRO A 57 -21.52 0.07 -17.51
C PRO A 57 -21.62 -0.78 -18.79
N SER A 58 -21.00 -1.97 -18.78
CA SER A 58 -20.94 -2.89 -19.93
C SER A 58 -21.88 -4.09 -19.83
N LEU A 59 -22.67 -4.20 -18.74
CA LEU A 59 -23.65 -5.28 -18.59
C LEU A 59 -24.80 -5.14 -19.60
N THR A 60 -25.56 -6.22 -19.79
CA THR A 60 -26.78 -6.19 -20.60
C THR A 60 -27.99 -6.63 -19.79
N LEU A 61 -29.17 -6.15 -20.21
CA LEU A 61 -30.45 -6.51 -19.64
C LEU A 61 -31.26 -7.30 -20.67
N THR A 62 -31.70 -8.51 -20.31
CA THR A 62 -32.42 -9.41 -21.22
C THR A 62 -33.89 -9.03 -21.40
N GLU A 63 -34.44 -8.25 -20.47
CA GLU A 63 -35.82 -7.74 -20.49
C GLU A 63 -35.84 -6.23 -20.21
N ASP A 64 -36.80 -5.53 -20.84
CA ASP A 64 -37.03 -4.10 -20.63
C ASP A 64 -37.69 -3.83 -19.26
N ASP A 65 -37.93 -2.56 -18.96
CA ASP A 65 -38.46 -2.18 -17.64
C ASP A 65 -39.98 -2.45 -17.46
N SER A 66 -40.67 -3.09 -18.43
CA SER A 66 -42.14 -3.27 -18.41
C SER A 66 -42.66 -4.08 -17.24
N ASN A 67 -41.83 -4.97 -16.68
CA ASN A 67 -42.23 -5.94 -15.65
C ASN A 67 -41.57 -5.68 -14.29
N VAL A 68 -40.81 -4.59 -14.16
CA VAL A 68 -40.02 -4.29 -12.96
C VAL A 68 -40.47 -2.99 -12.31
N PHE A 69 -40.24 -2.86 -10.99
CA PHE A 69 -40.64 -1.72 -10.19
C PHE A 69 -39.50 -0.70 -10.02
N PHE A 70 -39.74 0.59 -10.21
CA PHE A 70 -38.78 1.61 -9.78
C PHE A 70 -38.96 1.99 -8.31
N ASP A 71 -40.21 1.93 -7.86
CA ASP A 71 -40.63 2.06 -6.48
C ASP A 71 -41.81 1.11 -6.24
N ALA A 72 -42.24 0.98 -4.99
CA ALA A 72 -43.29 0.05 -4.57
C ALA A 72 -44.64 0.19 -5.34
N GLU A 73 -44.89 1.30 -6.04
CA GLU A 73 -46.15 1.58 -6.73
C GLU A 73 -46.01 1.79 -8.25
N THR A 74 -44.79 1.94 -8.78
CA THR A 74 -44.53 2.40 -10.15
C THR A 74 -43.72 1.38 -10.95
N TYR A 75 -44.33 0.85 -12.02
CA TYR A 75 -43.61 0.07 -13.03
C TYR A 75 -42.72 0.96 -13.90
N GLY A 76 -41.63 0.38 -14.39
CA GLY A 76 -40.78 1.01 -15.38
C GLY A 76 -41.44 1.17 -16.75
N HIS A 77 -40.71 1.80 -17.66
CA HIS A 77 -41.22 2.13 -18.99
C HIS A 77 -40.89 1.02 -20.01
N PRO A 78 -41.86 0.59 -20.83
CA PRO A 78 -41.59 -0.33 -21.92
C PRO A 78 -40.54 0.22 -22.90
N LEU A 79 -39.68 -0.66 -23.40
CA LEU A 79 -38.56 -0.38 -24.30
C LEU A 79 -37.41 0.45 -23.70
N GLU A 80 -37.41 0.69 -22.39
CA GLU A 80 -36.26 1.23 -21.68
C GLU A 80 -35.52 0.11 -20.95
N TYR A 81 -34.19 0.19 -20.93
CA TYR A 81 -33.31 -0.74 -20.22
C TYR A 81 -32.55 0.00 -19.12
N THR A 82 -33.12 0.01 -17.92
CA THR A 82 -32.54 0.70 -16.76
C THR A 82 -31.95 -0.29 -15.76
N PHE A 83 -30.65 -0.23 -15.49
CA PHE A 83 -30.06 -1.01 -14.40
C PHE A 83 -30.34 -0.33 -13.06
N ARG A 84 -30.99 -1.04 -12.12
CA ARG A 84 -31.40 -0.48 -10.82
C ARG A 84 -30.53 -1.02 -9.71
N THR A 85 -29.85 -0.12 -8.99
CA THR A 85 -28.91 -0.46 -7.93
C THR A 85 -29.04 0.56 -6.78
N TYR A 86 -28.15 0.48 -5.80
CA TYR A 86 -28.21 1.25 -4.57
C TYR A 86 -26.88 1.97 -4.27
N TYR A 87 -26.97 2.99 -3.41
CA TYR A 87 -25.84 3.66 -2.78
C TYR A 87 -26.19 3.92 -1.32
N THR A 88 -25.18 3.95 -0.45
CA THR A 88 -25.37 3.95 1.01
C THR A 88 -24.80 5.20 1.69
N GLU A 89 -24.14 6.05 0.92
CA GLU A 89 -23.53 7.29 1.39
C GLU A 89 -23.98 8.39 0.44
N GLU A 90 -24.73 9.38 0.93
CA GLU A 90 -25.15 10.51 0.12
C GLU A 90 -23.94 11.33 -0.30
N GLN A 91 -23.95 11.84 -1.52
CA GLN A 91 -22.83 12.60 -2.07
C GLN A 91 -23.03 14.09 -1.78
N ASP A 92 -21.96 14.80 -1.47
CA ASP A 92 -22.00 16.27 -1.38
C ASP A 92 -21.57 16.92 -2.70
N ASN A 93 -20.73 16.23 -3.47
CA ASN A 93 -20.18 16.71 -4.73
C ASN A 93 -19.76 15.51 -5.61
N LEU A 94 -20.00 15.58 -6.92
CA LEU A 94 -19.66 14.54 -7.91
C LEU A 94 -18.36 14.80 -8.67
N ASN A 95 -17.59 15.83 -8.31
CA ASN A 95 -16.25 16.08 -8.84
C ASN A 95 -15.28 15.02 -8.33
N THR A 96 -14.73 14.22 -9.24
CA THR A 96 -13.85 13.10 -8.87
C THR A 96 -12.60 13.54 -8.13
N TRP A 97 -12.08 14.73 -8.40
CA TRP A 97 -10.79 15.15 -7.85
C TRP A 97 -10.80 15.53 -6.37
N ILE A 98 -11.94 15.97 -5.82
CA ILE A 98 -12.01 16.42 -4.42
C ILE A 98 -12.55 15.35 -3.48
N ASN A 99 -13.02 14.22 -4.02
CA ASN A 99 -13.57 13.11 -3.26
C ASN A 99 -12.50 12.05 -2.94
N VAL A 100 -12.72 11.28 -1.87
CA VAL A 100 -11.81 10.21 -1.47
C VAL A 100 -11.97 9.04 -2.44
N PRO A 101 -10.91 8.53 -3.06
CA PRO A 101 -10.98 7.30 -3.83
C PRO A 101 -11.42 6.12 -2.98
N GLY A 102 -12.37 5.34 -3.49
CA GLY A 102 -12.83 4.11 -2.84
C GLY A 102 -14.29 4.11 -2.41
N LYS A 103 -14.99 5.26 -2.40
CA LYS A 103 -16.44 5.29 -2.06
C LYS A 103 -17.22 6.45 -2.68
N PRO A 104 -18.31 6.16 -3.42
CA PRO A 104 -18.53 5.00 -4.29
C PRO A 104 -17.85 5.24 -5.65
N ALA A 105 -16.69 4.59 -5.86
CA ALA A 105 -15.95 4.63 -7.13
C ALA A 105 -16.82 4.40 -8.40
N PRO A 106 -17.84 3.52 -8.40
CA PRO A 106 -18.65 3.27 -9.60
C PRO A 106 -19.51 4.46 -10.06
N LEU A 107 -19.92 5.37 -9.17
CA LEU A 107 -20.74 6.53 -9.54
C LEU A 107 -19.93 7.54 -10.36
N TYR A 108 -18.68 7.75 -9.96
CA TYR A 108 -17.74 8.65 -10.64
C TYR A 108 -17.41 8.17 -12.06
N ASP A 109 -17.19 6.87 -12.23
CA ASP A 109 -16.94 6.24 -13.56
C ASP A 109 -18.05 6.53 -14.59
N LEU A 110 -19.28 6.83 -14.15
CA LEU A 110 -20.39 7.14 -15.06
C LEU A 110 -20.24 8.51 -15.72
N LEU A 111 -19.67 9.47 -15.01
CA LEU A 111 -19.51 10.87 -15.42
C LEU A 111 -18.10 11.18 -15.95
N SER A 112 -17.12 10.40 -15.52
CA SER A 112 -15.70 10.49 -15.90
C SER A 112 -15.46 10.02 -17.34
N GLY A 113 -14.63 10.77 -18.06
CA GLY A 113 -14.23 10.47 -19.43
C GLY A 113 -12.75 10.11 -19.47
N THR A 114 -12.44 8.82 -19.39
CA THR A 114 -11.06 8.33 -19.43
C THR A 114 -10.54 8.27 -20.86
N LEU A 115 -9.23 8.38 -21.06
CA LEU A 115 -8.62 8.20 -22.38
C LEU A 115 -8.72 6.73 -22.84
N TYR A 116 -8.58 5.81 -21.89
CA TYR A 116 -8.72 4.36 -22.12
C TYR A 116 -9.77 3.77 -21.17
N GLN A 117 -10.59 2.87 -21.70
CA GLN A 117 -11.55 2.12 -20.89
C GLN A 117 -10.99 0.74 -20.58
N ARG A 118 -11.11 0.34 -19.31
CA ARG A 118 -10.79 -1.02 -18.86
C ARG A 118 -11.98 -1.93 -19.15
N ILE A 119 -11.73 -3.06 -19.79
CA ILE A 119 -12.73 -4.08 -20.09
C ILE A 119 -12.19 -5.47 -19.74
N TYR A 120 -13.08 -6.43 -19.56
CA TYR A 120 -12.71 -7.85 -19.53
C TYR A 120 -12.30 -8.32 -20.95
N ASN A 121 -11.31 -9.21 -21.05
CA ASN A 121 -10.98 -9.91 -22.29
C ASN A 121 -12.12 -10.85 -22.72
N GLU A 122 -12.05 -11.43 -23.93
CA GLU A 122 -13.12 -12.31 -24.45
C GLU A 122 -13.39 -13.54 -23.57
N GLU A 123 -12.41 -13.96 -22.77
CA GLU A 123 -12.49 -15.08 -21.84
C GLU A 123 -12.97 -14.67 -20.44
N ALA A 124 -13.10 -13.36 -20.17
CA ALA A 124 -13.43 -12.77 -18.88
C ALA A 124 -12.43 -13.07 -17.74
N GLU A 125 -11.18 -13.40 -18.09
CA GLU A 125 -10.11 -13.83 -17.17
C GLU A 125 -9.05 -12.75 -16.92
N VAL A 126 -8.87 -11.80 -17.85
CA VAL A 126 -7.79 -10.79 -17.82
C VAL A 126 -8.33 -9.44 -18.29
N MET A 127 -7.83 -8.33 -17.72
CA MET A 127 -8.19 -6.99 -18.19
C MET A 127 -7.56 -6.70 -19.57
N ASN A 128 -8.32 -6.03 -20.42
CA ASN A 128 -7.83 -5.39 -21.64
C ASN A 128 -8.18 -3.90 -21.66
N TYR A 129 -7.44 -3.12 -22.43
CA TYR A 129 -7.68 -1.69 -22.64
C TYR A 129 -8.26 -1.46 -24.01
N ILE A 130 -9.35 -0.69 -24.08
CA ILE A 130 -9.89 -0.18 -25.34
C ILE A 130 -9.83 1.34 -25.38
N LEU A 131 -9.85 1.88 -26.60
CA LEU A 131 -9.88 3.31 -26.85
C LEU A 131 -11.20 3.91 -26.39
N SER A 132 -11.13 4.85 -25.44
CA SER A 132 -12.26 5.66 -25.00
C SER A 132 -12.18 7.05 -25.65
N LEU A 133 -11.70 8.08 -24.97
CA LEU A 133 -11.46 9.39 -25.58
C LEU A 133 -10.18 9.43 -26.42
N ALA A 134 -9.23 8.53 -26.19
CA ALA A 134 -8.03 8.42 -27.02
C ALA A 134 -8.34 7.90 -28.43
N GLY A 135 -7.67 8.48 -29.43
CA GLY A 135 -7.70 8.03 -30.82
C GLY A 135 -6.67 6.93 -31.12
N SER A 136 -5.68 6.74 -30.25
CA SER A 136 -4.66 5.69 -30.36
C SER A 136 -4.13 5.30 -28.98
N PHE A 137 -3.51 4.12 -28.89
CA PHE A 137 -2.70 3.74 -27.71
C PHE A 137 -1.47 4.66 -27.56
N PRO A 138 -0.85 4.71 -26.36
CA PRO A 138 0.31 5.55 -26.10
C PRO A 138 1.46 5.22 -27.05
N VAL A 139 2.17 6.24 -27.50
CA VAL A 139 3.35 6.10 -28.36
C VAL A 139 4.52 6.80 -27.70
N ALA A 140 5.66 6.13 -27.59
CA ALA A 140 6.86 6.77 -27.07
C ALA A 140 7.34 7.91 -27.98
N ILE A 141 7.92 8.94 -27.36
CA ILE A 141 8.42 10.12 -28.07
C ILE A 141 9.90 9.91 -28.41
N GLY A 142 10.24 10.03 -29.70
CA GLY A 142 11.61 9.88 -30.18
C GLY A 142 12.07 8.43 -30.22
N ASP A 143 13.39 8.22 -30.05
CA ASP A 143 14.03 6.89 -30.01
C ASP A 143 14.32 6.45 -28.55
N ASP A 144 13.59 6.98 -27.57
CA ASP A 144 13.77 6.75 -26.12
C ASP A 144 13.22 5.39 -25.62
N MET A 145 12.89 4.48 -26.54
CA MET A 145 12.43 3.16 -26.17
C MET A 145 13.61 2.25 -25.82
N SER A 146 13.63 1.79 -24.57
CA SER A 146 14.56 0.77 -24.12
C SER A 146 14.26 -0.59 -24.74
N SER A 147 15.22 -1.51 -24.65
CA SER A 147 15.07 -2.88 -25.19
C SER A 147 13.97 -3.69 -24.50
N ASP A 148 13.60 -3.33 -23.27
CA ASP A 148 12.51 -3.92 -22.48
C ASP A 148 11.16 -3.19 -22.67
N GLY A 149 11.06 -2.28 -23.65
CA GLY A 149 9.77 -1.68 -24.01
C GLY A 149 9.32 -0.55 -23.08
N LYS A 150 10.26 0.13 -22.41
CA LYS A 150 9.99 1.29 -21.54
C LYS A 150 10.48 2.58 -22.18
N SER A 151 9.89 3.69 -21.78
CA SER A 151 10.37 5.04 -22.14
C SER A 151 10.02 6.03 -21.04
N THR A 152 10.84 7.08 -20.92
CA THR A 152 10.57 8.23 -20.06
C THR A 152 9.56 9.19 -20.67
N SER A 153 9.25 9.08 -21.97
CA SER A 153 8.45 10.08 -22.68
C SER A 153 7.39 9.44 -23.58
N TRP A 154 6.12 9.78 -23.34
CA TRP A 154 4.97 9.22 -24.04
C TRP A 154 4.06 10.31 -24.61
N LYS A 155 3.38 10.02 -25.71
CA LYS A 155 2.30 10.84 -26.24
C LYS A 155 1.01 10.06 -26.41
N ILE A 156 -0.11 10.73 -26.16
CA ILE A 156 -1.46 10.22 -26.38
C ILE A 156 -2.21 11.23 -27.25
N THR A 157 -2.78 10.74 -28.36
CA THR A 157 -3.61 11.59 -29.23
C THR A 157 -5.08 11.27 -28.97
N LEU A 158 -5.87 12.29 -28.65
CA LEU A 158 -7.31 12.23 -28.44
C LEU A 158 -8.05 12.01 -29.78
N LYS A 159 -9.30 11.54 -29.72
CA LYS A 159 -10.21 11.53 -30.87
C LYS A 159 -10.55 12.96 -31.28
N ASP A 160 -10.82 13.16 -32.56
CA ASP A 160 -11.36 14.43 -33.05
C ASP A 160 -12.83 14.61 -32.62
N GLN A 161 -13.28 15.86 -32.48
CA GLN A 161 -14.69 16.23 -32.27
C GLN A 161 -15.31 15.63 -30.99
N LEU A 162 -14.52 15.53 -29.93
CA LEU A 162 -15.03 15.22 -28.60
C LEU A 162 -15.78 16.44 -28.05
N GLU A 163 -16.97 16.21 -27.50
CA GLU A 163 -17.81 17.25 -26.89
C GLU A 163 -18.27 16.85 -25.49
N TRP A 164 -18.24 17.81 -24.56
CA TRP A 164 -18.85 17.70 -23.24
C TRP A 164 -20.37 17.65 -23.36
N TYR A 165 -21.02 16.95 -22.44
CA TYR A 165 -22.39 17.25 -22.08
C TYR A 165 -22.39 18.42 -21.09
N ILE A 166 -23.13 19.49 -21.42
CA ILE A 166 -23.34 20.66 -20.56
C ILE A 166 -24.82 20.72 -20.16
N PRO A 167 -25.16 20.85 -18.86
CA PRO A 167 -26.54 21.09 -18.42
C PRO A 167 -27.15 22.32 -19.08
N GLU A 168 -28.45 22.30 -19.38
CA GLU A 168 -29.11 23.39 -20.13
C GLU A 168 -29.07 24.74 -19.38
N GLU A 169 -29.04 24.69 -18.06
CA GLU A 169 -28.96 25.83 -17.16
C GLU A 169 -27.57 26.48 -17.11
N LEU A 170 -26.53 25.76 -17.53
CA LEU A 170 -25.15 26.22 -17.50
C LEU A 170 -24.74 26.77 -18.87
N THR A 171 -24.37 28.05 -18.91
CA THR A 171 -23.93 28.70 -20.16
C THR A 171 -22.41 28.78 -20.21
N VAL A 172 -21.81 28.02 -21.12
CA VAL A 172 -20.37 28.04 -21.45
C VAL A 172 -20.16 28.49 -22.91
N ASN A 173 -18.96 28.96 -23.24
CA ASN A 173 -18.57 29.41 -24.57
C ASN A 173 -18.00 28.27 -25.43
N ASP A 174 -17.33 27.31 -24.82
CA ASP A 174 -16.75 26.14 -25.47
C ASP A 174 -17.31 24.87 -24.82
N SER A 175 -17.52 23.84 -25.63
CA SER A 175 -17.92 22.50 -25.20
C SER A 175 -17.05 21.41 -25.82
N SER A 176 -16.04 21.79 -26.60
CA SER A 176 -15.06 20.87 -27.16
C SER A 176 -14.10 20.39 -26.09
N ILE A 177 -13.60 19.17 -26.26
CA ILE A 177 -12.58 18.58 -25.38
C ILE A 177 -11.27 18.54 -26.14
N THR A 178 -10.22 19.01 -25.48
CA THR A 178 -8.84 19.04 -25.99
C THR A 178 -7.87 18.42 -24.99
N ALA A 179 -6.60 18.29 -25.36
CA ALA A 179 -5.57 17.88 -24.42
C ALA A 179 -5.32 18.95 -23.33
N GLU A 180 -5.69 20.20 -23.57
CA GLU A 180 -5.55 21.28 -22.60
C GLU A 180 -6.44 21.06 -21.37
N ASP A 181 -7.65 20.52 -21.55
CA ASP A 181 -8.56 20.23 -20.42
C ASP A 181 -7.92 19.26 -19.41
N PHE A 182 -7.18 18.26 -19.91
CA PHE A 182 -6.44 17.32 -19.07
C PHE A 182 -5.29 18.02 -18.34
N VAL A 183 -4.45 18.77 -19.07
CA VAL A 183 -3.29 19.47 -18.51
C VAL A 183 -3.72 20.50 -17.47
N TRP A 184 -4.70 21.34 -17.79
CA TRP A 184 -5.25 22.34 -16.88
C TRP A 184 -5.83 21.69 -15.63
N THR A 185 -6.67 20.65 -15.77
CA THR A 185 -7.30 19.98 -14.62
C THR A 185 -6.25 19.41 -13.67
N MET A 186 -5.23 18.72 -14.19
CA MET A 186 -4.18 18.13 -13.35
C MET A 186 -3.34 19.19 -12.63
N LYS A 187 -3.04 20.31 -13.29
CA LYS A 187 -2.35 21.42 -12.66
C LYS A 187 -3.20 22.10 -11.59
N GLU A 188 -4.45 22.42 -11.91
CA GLU A 188 -5.41 23.02 -10.98
C GLU A 188 -5.59 22.12 -9.73
N ALA A 189 -5.68 20.80 -9.93
CA ALA A 189 -5.78 19.84 -8.85
C ALA A 189 -4.59 19.88 -7.89
N LEU A 190 -3.38 19.94 -8.44
CA LEU A 190 -2.14 20.02 -7.66
C LEU A 190 -2.02 21.38 -6.95
N GLU A 191 -2.32 22.49 -7.63
CA GLU A 191 -2.28 23.84 -7.04
C GLU A 191 -3.26 24.00 -5.86
N ASN A 192 -4.43 23.38 -5.96
CA ASN A 192 -5.44 23.41 -4.91
C ASN A 192 -5.30 22.27 -3.89
N ASN A 193 -4.28 21.40 -4.01
CA ASN A 193 -4.10 20.22 -3.17
C ASN A 193 -5.37 19.36 -3.05
N TRP A 194 -6.06 19.15 -4.18
CA TRP A 194 -7.26 18.32 -4.20
C TRP A 194 -6.94 16.89 -3.76
N LEU A 195 -7.89 16.27 -3.07
CA LEU A 195 -7.65 14.99 -2.40
C LEU A 195 -7.22 13.87 -3.37
N GLY A 196 -7.82 13.80 -4.56
CA GLY A 196 -7.52 12.83 -5.61
C GLY A 196 -6.11 12.96 -6.22
N THR A 197 -5.34 14.01 -5.88
CA THR A 197 -3.96 14.15 -6.37
C THR A 197 -3.03 13.09 -5.79
N CYS A 198 -3.14 12.76 -4.50
CA CYS A 198 -2.23 11.83 -3.83
C CYS A 198 -2.93 10.60 -3.21
N HIS A 199 -4.25 10.51 -3.28
CA HIS A 199 -4.99 9.36 -2.79
C HIS A 199 -5.45 8.51 -3.98
N GLY A 200 -5.45 7.19 -3.81
CA GLY A 200 -5.88 6.22 -4.84
C GLY A 200 -4.71 5.53 -5.54
N THR A 201 -4.97 4.36 -6.14
CA THR A 201 -3.91 3.50 -6.69
C THR A 201 -3.16 4.12 -7.88
N PHE A 202 -3.82 5.00 -8.64
CA PHE A 202 -3.24 5.72 -9.77
C PHE A 202 -3.19 7.23 -9.54
N ALA A 203 -3.10 7.69 -8.28
CA ALA A 203 -3.03 9.11 -7.97
C ALA A 203 -1.84 9.80 -8.67
N LEU A 204 -1.98 11.09 -9.00
CA LEU A 204 -0.92 11.88 -9.63
C LEU A 204 0.41 11.81 -8.86
N CYS A 205 0.39 11.89 -7.53
CA CYS A 205 1.60 11.82 -6.70
C CYS A 205 2.29 10.44 -6.76
N LEU A 206 1.57 9.39 -7.14
CA LEU A 206 2.08 8.03 -7.30
C LEU A 206 2.36 7.66 -8.77
N SER A 207 2.13 8.59 -9.70
CA SER A 207 2.18 8.31 -11.14
C SER A 207 3.60 8.19 -11.70
N GLY A 208 4.59 8.71 -10.99
CA GLY A 208 5.96 8.86 -11.47
C GLY A 208 6.13 9.91 -12.57
N ILE A 209 5.11 10.74 -12.85
CA ILE A 209 5.23 11.88 -13.77
C ILE A 209 6.25 12.87 -13.20
N LYS A 210 7.11 13.37 -14.08
CA LYS A 210 8.26 14.21 -13.72
C LYS A 210 7.85 15.48 -12.98
N ASN A 211 8.62 15.85 -11.97
CA ASN A 211 8.52 17.06 -11.14
C ASN A 211 7.23 17.20 -10.31
N ILE A 212 6.37 16.18 -10.20
CA ILE A 212 5.22 16.25 -9.28
C ILE A 212 5.69 16.37 -7.83
N GLU A 213 6.63 15.52 -7.40
CA GLU A 213 7.13 15.57 -6.02
C GLU A 213 7.94 16.84 -5.76
N ASN A 214 8.83 17.21 -6.68
CA ASN A 214 9.58 18.47 -6.60
C ASN A 214 8.65 19.68 -6.47
N TYR A 215 7.52 19.71 -7.17
CA TYR A 215 6.55 20.79 -7.03
C TYR A 215 5.92 20.82 -5.63
N ARG A 216 5.52 19.66 -5.11
CA ARG A 216 4.90 19.52 -3.78
C ARG A 216 5.85 19.90 -2.65
N GLU A 217 7.14 19.63 -2.82
CA GLU A 217 8.21 20.03 -1.90
C GLU A 217 8.61 21.52 -2.05
N GLY A 218 8.07 22.24 -3.04
CA GLY A 218 8.41 23.64 -3.31
C GLY A 218 9.71 23.85 -4.09
N ASN A 219 10.27 22.77 -4.66
CA ASN A 219 11.53 22.74 -5.40
C ASN A 219 11.37 23.05 -6.91
N SER A 220 10.16 23.00 -7.46
CA SER A 220 9.87 23.35 -8.87
C SER A 220 8.56 24.10 -9.07
N SER A 221 8.35 24.68 -10.26
CA SER A 221 7.08 25.33 -10.63
C SER A 221 6.04 24.32 -11.12
N ILE A 222 4.75 24.65 -11.03
CA ILE A 222 3.66 23.87 -11.62
C ILE A 222 3.83 23.68 -13.14
N ASP A 223 4.49 24.64 -13.79
CA ASP A 223 4.79 24.61 -15.22
C ASP A 223 5.93 23.65 -15.60
N ASP A 224 6.71 23.19 -14.61
CA ASP A 224 7.82 22.26 -14.82
C ASP A 224 7.38 20.79 -14.72
N ILE A 225 6.12 20.53 -14.33
CA ILE A 225 5.57 19.17 -14.29
C ILE A 225 5.58 18.55 -15.69
N GLY A 226 5.93 17.27 -15.76
CA GLY A 226 6.09 16.47 -16.97
C GLY A 226 4.82 16.19 -17.75
N ILE A 227 3.87 17.14 -17.84
CA ILE A 227 2.65 16.99 -18.62
C ILE A 227 2.29 18.27 -19.37
N LYS A 228 2.06 18.16 -20.68
CA LYS A 228 1.79 19.32 -21.54
C LYS A 228 1.04 18.94 -22.81
N VAL A 229 0.45 19.94 -23.44
CA VAL A 229 -0.07 19.83 -24.81
C VAL A 229 1.07 19.91 -25.81
N SER A 230 1.01 19.07 -26.85
CA SER A 230 2.00 19.07 -27.92
C SER A 230 1.97 20.40 -28.68
N ASN A 231 3.16 20.92 -29.01
CA ASN A 231 3.28 22.10 -29.88
C ASN A 231 2.74 21.88 -31.31
N SER A 232 2.49 20.64 -31.69
CA SER A 232 2.04 20.26 -33.04
C SER A 232 0.54 20.05 -33.16
N SER A 233 -0.17 19.86 -32.04
CA SER A 233 -1.61 19.57 -32.01
C SER A 233 -2.17 19.80 -30.60
N ASP A 234 -3.33 20.47 -30.54
CA ASP A 234 -4.18 20.66 -29.36
C ASP A 234 -4.86 19.38 -28.85
N LEU A 235 -4.83 18.30 -29.63
CA LEU A 235 -5.38 16.99 -29.28
C LEU A 235 -4.32 16.00 -28.82
N THR A 236 -3.07 16.41 -28.66
CA THR A 236 -1.99 15.50 -28.26
C THR A 236 -1.43 15.90 -26.91
N LEU A 237 -1.54 15.00 -25.95
CA LEU A 237 -0.91 15.06 -24.64
C LEU A 237 0.51 14.48 -24.73
N GLU A 238 1.51 15.17 -24.19
CA GLU A 238 2.88 14.69 -24.01
C GLU A 238 3.16 14.57 -22.51
N ILE A 239 3.66 13.40 -22.10
CA ILE A 239 3.93 13.04 -20.70
C ILE A 239 5.40 12.63 -20.57
N GLU A 240 6.07 13.11 -19.54
CA GLU A 240 7.44 12.78 -19.14
C GLU A 240 7.44 12.21 -17.72
N PHE A 241 8.15 11.11 -17.51
CA PHE A 241 8.27 10.38 -16.24
C PHE A 241 9.67 10.53 -15.66
N GLU A 242 9.81 10.43 -14.32
CA GLU A 242 11.10 10.45 -13.63
C GLU A 242 11.99 9.26 -13.99
N SER A 243 11.36 8.11 -14.26
CA SER A 243 12.02 6.87 -14.64
C SER A 243 11.33 6.21 -15.83
N PRO A 244 12.01 5.39 -16.64
CA PRO A 244 11.39 4.72 -17.77
C PRO A 244 10.21 3.82 -17.35
N VAL A 245 9.03 4.05 -17.92
CA VAL A 245 7.82 3.25 -17.68
C VAL A 245 7.39 2.52 -18.94
N ASN A 246 6.69 1.39 -18.81
CA ASN A 246 6.14 0.66 -19.95
C ASN A 246 4.80 1.28 -20.41
N MET A 247 4.30 0.84 -21.56
CA MET A 247 3.01 1.33 -22.10
C MET A 247 1.83 1.05 -21.17
N ASN A 248 1.84 -0.09 -20.45
CA ASN A 248 0.75 -0.49 -19.56
C ASN A 248 0.61 0.43 -18.35
N HIS A 249 1.72 0.96 -17.82
CA HIS A 249 1.71 2.00 -16.80
C HIS A 249 0.93 3.23 -17.27
N VAL A 250 1.20 3.69 -18.49
CA VAL A 250 0.49 4.84 -19.09
C VAL A 250 -1.00 4.51 -19.31
N LEU A 251 -1.32 3.30 -19.77
CA LEU A 251 -2.72 2.87 -19.92
C LEU A 251 -3.46 2.86 -18.58
N GLY A 252 -2.82 2.32 -17.52
CA GLY A 252 -3.37 2.29 -16.16
C GLY A 252 -3.74 3.68 -15.67
N LEU A 253 -2.77 4.61 -15.68
CA LEU A 253 -2.97 6.00 -15.26
C LEU A 253 -4.15 6.67 -15.98
N PHE A 254 -4.17 6.59 -17.31
CA PHE A 254 -5.18 7.28 -18.13
C PHE A 254 -6.48 6.49 -18.34
N SER A 255 -6.67 5.44 -17.54
CA SER A 255 -7.92 4.68 -17.41
C SER A 255 -8.61 4.85 -16.06
N ASP A 256 -8.03 5.68 -15.19
CA ASP A 256 -8.53 5.95 -13.85
C ASP A 256 -9.46 7.18 -13.85
N PRO A 257 -10.66 7.11 -13.24
CA PRO A 257 -11.60 8.23 -13.17
C PRO A 257 -11.10 9.44 -12.37
N PHE A 258 -10.04 9.27 -11.57
CA PHE A 258 -9.40 10.33 -10.79
C PHE A 258 -8.29 11.07 -11.55
N ILE A 259 -8.05 10.75 -12.84
CA ILE A 259 -7.15 11.48 -13.76
C ILE A 259 -7.93 12.11 -14.96
N THR A 260 -9.25 12.13 -14.91
CA THR A 260 -10.07 12.69 -16.01
C THR A 260 -10.18 14.21 -15.95
N PRO A 261 -10.36 14.90 -17.09
CA PRO A 261 -10.52 16.35 -17.10
C PRO A 261 -11.82 16.74 -16.39
N ILE A 262 -11.89 17.98 -15.91
CA ILE A 262 -13.13 18.68 -15.60
C ILE A 262 -13.28 19.86 -16.56
N HIS A 263 -14.49 20.39 -16.72
CA HIS A 263 -14.73 21.48 -17.67
C HIS A 263 -14.27 22.82 -17.09
N GLN A 264 -13.15 23.36 -17.57
CA GLN A 264 -12.52 24.58 -17.03
C GLN A 264 -13.50 25.74 -16.86
N GLU A 265 -14.16 26.16 -17.94
CA GLU A 265 -15.04 27.34 -17.88
C GLU A 265 -16.22 27.15 -16.91
N ALA A 266 -16.78 25.94 -16.84
CA ALA A 266 -17.83 25.61 -15.90
C ALA A 266 -17.33 25.67 -14.45
N TYR A 267 -16.14 25.13 -14.17
CA TYR A 267 -15.50 25.20 -12.87
C TYR A 267 -15.22 26.65 -12.46
N GLU A 268 -14.69 27.49 -13.35
CA GLU A 268 -14.43 28.91 -13.09
C GLU A 268 -15.73 29.71 -12.83
N ILE A 269 -16.84 29.34 -13.47
CA ILE A 269 -18.16 29.98 -13.26
C ILE A 269 -18.77 29.56 -11.93
N LEU A 270 -18.68 28.28 -11.58
CA LEU A 270 -19.41 27.67 -10.47
C LEU A 270 -18.62 27.69 -9.16
N GLY A 271 -17.28 27.60 -9.23
CA GLY A 271 -16.42 27.43 -8.05
C GLY A 271 -16.83 26.21 -7.23
N ASP A 272 -17.07 26.43 -5.94
CA ASP A 272 -17.47 25.39 -4.98
C ASP A 272 -18.80 24.68 -5.35
N ASP A 273 -19.65 25.31 -6.17
CA ASP A 273 -20.91 24.72 -6.63
C ASP A 273 -20.72 23.73 -7.80
N TYR A 274 -19.50 23.56 -8.34
CA TYR A 274 -19.24 22.62 -9.43
C TYR A 274 -19.56 21.18 -9.00
N ALA A 275 -20.38 20.49 -9.79
CA ALA A 275 -20.80 19.11 -9.59
C ALA A 275 -21.60 18.82 -8.29
N THR A 276 -22.31 19.81 -7.73
CA THR A 276 -23.17 19.66 -6.53
C THR A 276 -24.66 19.43 -6.85
N SER A 277 -25.07 19.56 -8.13
CA SER A 277 -26.44 19.31 -8.58
C SER A 277 -26.48 18.92 -10.07
N VAL A 278 -27.67 18.56 -10.57
CA VAL A 278 -27.87 18.25 -12.01
C VAL A 278 -27.46 19.42 -12.90
N GLU A 279 -27.78 20.64 -12.49
CA GLU A 279 -27.53 21.87 -13.23
C GLU A 279 -26.06 22.31 -13.23
N THR A 280 -25.26 21.78 -12.29
CA THR A 280 -23.85 22.14 -12.09
C THR A 280 -22.87 21.02 -12.44
N THR A 281 -23.36 19.91 -13.01
CA THR A 281 -22.55 18.72 -13.33
C THR A 281 -22.41 18.51 -14.84
N PRO A 282 -21.37 19.07 -15.49
CA PRO A 282 -20.93 18.62 -16.82
C PRO A 282 -20.54 17.14 -16.81
N SER A 283 -20.67 16.47 -17.96
CA SER A 283 -20.23 15.09 -18.11
C SER A 283 -19.44 14.88 -19.39
N ILE A 284 -18.38 14.08 -19.29
CA ILE A 284 -17.61 13.53 -20.42
C ILE A 284 -17.69 11.99 -20.44
N GLY A 285 -18.37 11.37 -19.48
CA GLY A 285 -18.47 9.92 -19.36
C GLY A 285 -19.53 9.30 -20.27
N LEU A 286 -19.66 7.97 -20.17
CA LEU A 286 -20.66 7.18 -20.90
C LEU A 286 -22.12 7.53 -20.52
N PHE A 287 -22.30 8.10 -19.32
CA PHE A 287 -23.58 8.56 -18.82
C PHE A 287 -23.48 10.02 -18.37
N ARG A 288 -24.64 10.61 -18.13
CA ARG A 288 -24.78 11.96 -17.58
C ARG A 288 -25.86 11.95 -16.52
N LEU A 289 -25.70 12.81 -15.52
CA LEU A 289 -26.69 12.96 -14.46
C LEU A 289 -27.96 13.59 -15.04
N SER A 290 -29.11 12.95 -14.79
CA SER A 290 -30.43 13.42 -15.23
C SER A 290 -31.33 13.82 -14.07
N SER A 291 -31.16 13.22 -12.90
CA SER A 291 -31.90 13.55 -11.69
C SER A 291 -31.05 13.22 -10.48
N TRP A 292 -31.13 14.08 -9.46
CA TRP A 292 -30.54 13.84 -8.16
C TRP A 292 -31.50 14.40 -7.12
N ILE A 293 -32.09 13.49 -6.34
CA ILE A 293 -32.96 13.78 -5.22
C ILE A 293 -32.19 13.36 -3.97
N TYR A 294 -31.76 14.36 -3.20
CA TYR A 294 -30.93 14.16 -2.00
C TYR A 294 -31.60 13.23 -0.99
N GLU A 295 -30.82 12.29 -0.44
CA GLU A 295 -31.24 11.21 0.46
C GLU A 295 -32.35 10.31 -0.10
N ASP A 296 -32.44 10.17 -1.43
CA ASP A 296 -33.48 9.37 -2.07
C ASP A 296 -32.96 8.63 -3.30
N SER A 297 -32.55 9.35 -4.35
CA SER A 297 -32.12 8.70 -5.59
C SER A 297 -31.30 9.56 -6.54
N MET A 298 -30.54 8.89 -7.41
CA MET A 298 -29.90 9.48 -8.58
C MET A 298 -30.27 8.70 -9.84
N LEU A 299 -30.48 9.40 -10.94
CA LEU A 299 -30.71 8.81 -12.26
C LEU A 299 -29.65 9.30 -13.23
N PHE A 300 -28.92 8.35 -13.79
CA PHE A 300 -27.95 8.56 -14.87
C PHE A 300 -28.55 8.05 -16.17
N ILE A 301 -28.40 8.81 -17.25
CA ILE A 301 -28.86 8.42 -18.58
C ILE A 301 -27.71 8.45 -19.56
N LYS A 302 -27.79 7.62 -20.60
CA LYS A 302 -26.78 7.52 -21.65
C LYS A 302 -26.39 8.91 -22.18
N ASN A 303 -25.08 9.14 -22.27
CA ASN A 303 -24.53 10.37 -22.83
C ASN A 303 -24.25 10.18 -24.33
N ASP A 304 -25.17 10.63 -25.18
CA ASP A 304 -25.05 10.52 -26.65
C ASP A 304 -23.84 11.29 -27.22
N ASN A 305 -23.24 12.22 -26.47
CA ASN A 305 -22.03 12.94 -26.88
C ASN A 305 -20.76 12.07 -26.75
N HIS A 306 -20.81 10.99 -25.95
CA HIS A 306 -19.64 10.13 -25.77
C HIS A 306 -19.34 9.31 -27.04
N PRO A 307 -18.09 9.22 -27.49
CA PRO A 307 -17.74 8.49 -28.73
C PRO A 307 -18.08 7.00 -28.68
N ASN A 308 -18.15 6.41 -27.47
CA ASN A 308 -18.50 5.01 -27.26
C ASN A 308 -19.96 4.81 -26.79
N ALA A 309 -20.83 5.82 -26.85
CA ALA A 309 -22.23 5.70 -26.41
C ALA A 309 -22.99 4.55 -27.09
N ALA A 310 -22.65 4.24 -28.36
CA ALA A 310 -23.27 3.17 -29.12
C ALA A 310 -22.83 1.75 -28.69
N THR A 311 -21.79 1.61 -27.87
CA THR A 311 -21.30 0.29 -27.42
C THR A 311 -22.01 -0.20 -26.16
N ILE A 312 -22.71 0.69 -25.45
CA ILE A 312 -23.42 0.34 -24.20
C ILE A 312 -24.90 0.00 -24.48
N SER A 313 -25.35 -1.08 -23.86
CA SER A 313 -26.73 -1.59 -24.01
C SER A 313 -27.72 -0.89 -23.09
N LEU A 314 -27.28 -0.44 -21.93
CA LEU A 314 -28.11 0.25 -20.94
C LEU A 314 -28.54 1.63 -21.45
N ASP A 315 -29.78 2.00 -21.20
CA ASP A 315 -30.28 3.37 -21.44
C ASP A 315 -30.07 4.25 -20.21
N LYS A 316 -30.21 3.66 -19.02
CA LYS A 316 -30.17 4.37 -17.74
C LYS A 316 -29.54 3.50 -16.65
N ILE A 317 -29.01 4.17 -15.63
CA ILE A 317 -28.65 3.56 -14.35
C ILE A 317 -29.35 4.35 -13.26
N TYR A 318 -30.14 3.65 -12.44
CA TYR A 318 -30.89 4.21 -11.33
C TYR A 318 -30.27 3.77 -10.02
N TYR A 319 -29.87 4.73 -9.21
CA TYR A 319 -29.32 4.54 -7.87
C TYR A 319 -30.36 4.98 -6.84
N ARG A 320 -30.70 4.09 -5.92
CA ARG A 320 -31.55 4.41 -4.77
C ARG A 320 -30.73 4.48 -3.49
N TYR A 321 -31.04 5.47 -2.65
CA TYR A 321 -30.37 5.66 -1.37
C TYR A 321 -30.93 4.71 -0.32
N PHE A 322 -30.04 4.08 0.42
CA PHE A 322 -30.37 3.26 1.58
C PHE A 322 -29.42 3.61 2.74
N ASP A 323 -29.98 4.12 3.83
CA ASP A 323 -29.27 4.42 5.08
C ASP A 323 -30.13 4.04 6.28
N ASP A 324 -29.50 3.48 7.31
CA ASP A 324 -30.08 3.23 8.62
C ASP A 324 -29.64 4.33 9.59
N LEU A 325 -30.51 4.62 10.56
CA LEU A 325 -30.25 5.59 11.60
C LEU A 325 -28.89 5.33 12.26
N ASN A 326 -28.06 6.39 12.34
CA ASN A 326 -26.68 6.41 12.85
C ASN A 326 -25.57 6.01 11.85
N PHE A 327 -25.70 6.36 10.57
CA PHE A 327 -24.66 6.16 9.54
C PHE A 327 -24.31 4.66 9.35
N LYS A 328 -25.33 3.81 9.36
CA LYS A 328 -25.19 2.37 9.14
C LYS A 328 -25.88 2.01 7.84
N ILE A 329 -25.32 1.06 7.11
CA ILE A 329 -25.97 0.58 5.89
C ILE A 329 -27.27 -0.14 6.25
N ASP A 330 -28.39 0.21 5.59
CA ASP A 330 -29.66 -0.53 5.71
C ASP A 330 -29.62 -1.81 4.87
N GLU A 331 -28.86 -2.80 5.35
CA GLU A 331 -28.67 -4.09 4.65
C GLU A 331 -30.00 -4.80 4.36
N GLU A 332 -30.92 -4.76 5.32
CA GLU A 332 -32.22 -5.40 5.22
C GLU A 332 -33.11 -4.68 4.18
N GLY A 333 -33.14 -3.35 4.19
CA GLY A 333 -33.89 -2.57 3.21
C GLY A 333 -33.45 -2.84 1.78
N ILE A 334 -32.13 -2.89 1.54
CA ILE A 334 -31.56 -3.22 0.22
C ILE A 334 -31.98 -4.64 -0.20
N TYR A 335 -31.83 -5.61 0.70
CA TYR A 335 -32.19 -7.01 0.44
C TYR A 335 -33.69 -7.17 0.12
N GLN A 336 -34.58 -6.53 0.89
CA GLN A 336 -36.03 -6.57 0.63
C GLN A 336 -36.42 -5.81 -0.66
N ALA A 337 -35.73 -4.72 -0.99
CA ALA A 337 -35.94 -4.02 -2.26
C ALA A 337 -35.53 -4.89 -3.46
N PHE A 338 -34.48 -5.69 -3.34
CA PHE A 338 -34.15 -6.70 -4.35
C PHE A 338 -35.22 -7.80 -4.45
N LEU A 339 -35.62 -8.40 -3.32
CA LEU A 339 -36.63 -9.47 -3.32
C LEU A 339 -38.02 -9.03 -3.83
N SER A 340 -38.37 -7.75 -3.65
CA SER A 340 -39.59 -7.15 -4.19
C SER A 340 -39.48 -6.77 -5.66
N GLY A 341 -38.30 -6.89 -6.25
CA GLY A 341 -38.03 -6.58 -7.65
C GLY A 341 -37.86 -5.08 -7.92
N GLU A 342 -37.54 -4.28 -6.90
CA GLU A 342 -37.23 -2.85 -7.00
C GLU A 342 -35.75 -2.60 -7.40
N LEU A 343 -34.85 -3.53 -7.08
CA LEU A 343 -33.44 -3.50 -7.47
C LEU A 343 -33.07 -4.68 -8.39
N ASP A 344 -32.04 -4.50 -9.21
CA ASP A 344 -31.42 -5.53 -10.05
C ASP A 344 -30.20 -6.18 -9.40
N MET A 345 -29.68 -5.62 -8.30
CA MET A 345 -28.62 -6.21 -7.50
C MET A 345 -28.76 -5.90 -6.00
N SER A 346 -28.22 -6.78 -5.15
CA SER A 346 -28.11 -6.60 -3.70
C SER A 346 -27.04 -7.53 -3.15
N TYR A 347 -26.33 -7.14 -2.11
CA TYR A 347 -25.62 -8.12 -1.29
C TYR A 347 -26.60 -8.89 -0.40
N VAL A 348 -26.18 -10.04 0.12
CA VAL A 348 -26.93 -10.83 1.10
C VAL A 348 -26.48 -10.43 2.50
N PRO A 349 -27.37 -9.86 3.35
CA PRO A 349 -27.02 -9.52 4.72
C PRO A 349 -26.58 -10.76 5.51
N ASN A 350 -25.71 -10.58 6.50
CA ASN A 350 -25.16 -11.70 7.28
C ASN A 350 -26.26 -12.61 7.90
N ALA A 351 -27.40 -12.03 8.29
CA ALA A 351 -28.54 -12.77 8.85
C ALA A 351 -29.18 -13.77 7.86
N HIS A 352 -29.02 -13.53 6.55
CA HIS A 352 -29.62 -14.29 5.46
C HIS A 352 -28.62 -15.20 4.73
N LEU A 353 -27.32 -15.15 5.05
CA LEU A 353 -26.27 -15.94 4.40
C LEU A 353 -26.43 -17.47 4.55
N ASN A 354 -27.26 -17.96 5.47
CA ASN A 354 -27.53 -19.39 5.65
C ASN A 354 -28.86 -19.85 5.03
N GLU A 355 -29.61 -18.95 4.37
CA GLU A 355 -30.89 -19.27 3.78
C GLU A 355 -30.70 -19.91 2.39
N GLN A 356 -31.02 -21.21 2.24
CA GLN A 356 -30.88 -21.97 0.98
C GLN A 356 -31.81 -21.50 -0.17
N THR A 357 -32.41 -20.33 -0.07
CA THR A 357 -33.52 -19.87 -0.93
C THR A 357 -33.12 -18.94 -2.05
N TRP A 358 -31.83 -18.64 -2.26
CA TRP A 358 -31.41 -17.83 -3.40
C TRP A 358 -31.52 -18.64 -4.70
N ASN A 359 -32.74 -18.94 -5.17
CA ASN A 359 -33.03 -19.54 -6.48
C ASN A 359 -32.66 -18.58 -7.64
N THR A 360 -31.61 -17.78 -7.46
CA THR A 360 -31.15 -16.65 -8.24
C THR A 360 -29.63 -16.76 -8.32
N PRO A 361 -29.00 -16.46 -9.48
CA PRO A 361 -27.55 -16.43 -9.57
C PRO A 361 -26.94 -15.55 -8.49
N TYR A 362 -25.90 -16.05 -7.84
CA TYR A 362 -25.13 -15.30 -6.86
C TYR A 362 -23.65 -15.31 -7.23
N MET A 363 -22.98 -14.21 -6.91
CA MET A 363 -21.57 -13.96 -7.20
C MET A 363 -20.86 -13.52 -5.93
N PHE A 364 -19.52 -13.51 -5.94
CA PHE A 364 -18.71 -13.14 -4.78
C PHE A 364 -17.92 -11.87 -5.05
N GLU A 365 -18.23 -10.79 -4.34
CA GLU A 365 -17.37 -9.60 -4.31
C GLU A 365 -16.29 -9.83 -3.25
N SER A 366 -15.09 -10.13 -3.71
CA SER A 366 -14.05 -10.64 -2.82
C SER A 366 -12.98 -9.59 -2.58
N SER A 367 -12.66 -9.32 -1.31
CA SER A 367 -11.57 -8.42 -0.91
C SER A 367 -10.22 -8.92 -1.41
N PRO A 368 -9.18 -8.11 -1.65
CA PRO A 368 -7.82 -8.60 -1.91
C PRO A 368 -7.12 -9.17 -0.67
N THR A 369 -7.60 -8.84 0.54
CA THR A 369 -6.95 -9.18 1.80
C THR A 369 -7.04 -10.68 2.12
N VAL A 370 -5.90 -11.37 2.18
CA VAL A 370 -5.84 -12.70 2.78
C VAL A 370 -5.66 -12.55 4.30
N TRP A 371 -6.68 -12.99 5.03
CA TRP A 371 -6.64 -13.14 6.48
C TRP A 371 -5.94 -14.44 6.84
N ARG A 372 -5.09 -14.37 7.87
CA ARG A 372 -4.14 -15.41 8.22
C ARG A 372 -3.94 -15.49 9.73
N LEU A 373 -3.37 -16.60 10.19
CA LEU A 373 -2.80 -16.70 11.53
C LEU A 373 -1.35 -16.24 11.48
N GLY A 374 -1.12 -15.04 12.00
CA GLY A 374 0.19 -14.60 12.43
C GLY A 374 0.72 -15.47 13.57
N ILE A 375 2.03 -15.69 13.61
CA ILE A 375 2.67 -16.62 14.56
C ILE A 375 3.83 -15.93 15.29
N ASN A 376 3.88 -16.04 16.62
CA ASN A 376 5.11 -15.78 17.35
C ASN A 376 5.95 -17.06 17.41
N SER A 377 7.01 -17.10 16.60
CA SER A 377 7.90 -18.26 16.45
C SER A 377 9.23 -18.12 17.19
N LEU A 378 9.36 -17.13 18.09
CA LEU A 378 10.56 -16.97 18.92
C LEU A 378 10.76 -18.19 19.83
N GLY A 379 9.68 -18.67 20.46
CA GLY A 379 9.60 -19.90 21.26
C GLY A 379 10.43 -19.94 22.55
N THR A 380 11.50 -19.15 22.69
CA THR A 380 12.32 -19.08 23.90
C THR A 380 12.82 -17.68 24.19
N ASN A 381 13.10 -17.40 25.47
CA ASN A 381 13.64 -16.11 25.91
C ASN A 381 15.01 -15.82 25.29
N ASP A 382 15.88 -16.83 25.15
CA ASP A 382 17.21 -16.66 24.54
C ASP A 382 17.09 -16.24 23.07
N ARG A 383 16.17 -16.87 22.31
CA ARG A 383 15.88 -16.48 20.92
C ARG A 383 15.27 -15.08 20.84
N ARG A 384 14.39 -14.71 21.77
CA ARG A 384 13.83 -13.36 21.85
C ARG A 384 14.89 -12.30 22.12
N GLU A 385 15.81 -12.57 23.04
CA GLU A 385 16.92 -11.66 23.36
C GLU A 385 17.84 -11.48 22.14
N GLN A 386 18.20 -12.56 21.45
CA GLN A 386 18.98 -12.50 20.21
C GLN A 386 18.26 -11.72 19.11
N PHE A 387 16.98 -12.02 18.88
CA PHE A 387 16.18 -11.31 17.89
C PHE A 387 16.08 -9.82 18.22
N LYS A 388 15.92 -9.45 19.49
CA LYS A 388 15.88 -8.04 19.90
C LYS A 388 17.22 -7.32 19.78
N GLU A 389 18.32 -8.03 19.95
CA GLU A 389 19.67 -7.52 19.72
C GLU A 389 19.91 -7.25 18.23
N GLU A 390 19.47 -8.16 17.36
CA GLU A 390 19.60 -8.02 15.91
C GLU A 390 18.64 -6.98 15.31
N TYR A 391 17.42 -6.89 15.85
CA TYR A 391 16.35 -6.00 15.38
C TYR A 391 15.85 -5.09 16.51
N PRO A 392 16.65 -4.10 16.95
CA PRO A 392 16.33 -3.26 18.11
C PRO A 392 15.10 -2.37 17.93
N ASP A 393 14.68 -2.11 16.70
CA ASP A 393 13.52 -1.25 16.39
C ASP A 393 12.20 -2.03 16.36
N ILE A 394 12.25 -3.36 16.21
CA ILE A 394 11.04 -4.19 16.25
C ILE A 394 10.52 -4.26 17.70
N ALA A 395 9.27 -3.83 17.90
CA ALA A 395 8.63 -3.86 19.21
C ALA A 395 8.38 -5.31 19.67
N ILE A 396 8.86 -5.64 20.87
CA ILE A 396 8.81 -7.00 21.42
C ILE A 396 8.48 -6.94 22.91
N ASN A 397 7.55 -7.78 23.33
CA ASN A 397 7.17 -7.93 24.72
C ASN A 397 8.17 -8.88 25.42
N MET A 398 9.01 -8.30 26.27
CA MET A 398 10.02 -9.04 27.03
C MET A 398 9.46 -9.80 28.25
N ASP A 399 8.18 -9.60 28.59
CA ASP A 399 7.51 -10.27 29.71
C ASP A 399 6.52 -11.35 29.26
N TYR A 400 6.23 -11.46 27.96
CA TYR A 400 5.35 -12.49 27.41
C TYR A 400 5.98 -13.89 27.59
N ASP A 401 5.14 -14.85 27.96
CA ASP A 401 5.54 -16.26 28.10
C ASP A 401 5.45 -16.91 26.72
N LEU A 402 6.60 -17.25 26.15
CA LEU A 402 6.68 -17.76 24.78
C LEU A 402 6.37 -19.24 24.75
N GLU A 403 5.58 -19.67 23.78
CA GLU A 403 5.27 -21.09 23.58
C GLU A 403 6.34 -21.79 22.70
N PRO A 404 7.16 -22.70 23.25
CA PRO A 404 8.29 -23.28 22.51
C PRO A 404 7.90 -24.07 21.26
N ILE A 405 6.71 -24.69 21.22
CA ILE A 405 6.33 -25.54 20.08
C ILE A 405 6.30 -24.76 18.75
N LEU A 406 6.03 -23.46 18.77
CA LEU A 406 5.87 -22.64 17.57
C LEU A 406 7.20 -22.26 16.89
N MET A 407 8.35 -22.47 17.56
CA MET A 407 9.65 -22.28 16.91
C MET A 407 10.00 -23.40 15.92
N TYR A 408 9.37 -24.58 16.07
CA TYR A 408 9.59 -25.71 15.17
C TYR A 408 8.79 -25.56 13.88
N ASP A 409 9.48 -25.71 12.76
CA ASP A 409 8.88 -25.63 11.42
C ASP A 409 7.76 -26.66 11.22
N ASP A 410 8.00 -27.90 11.66
CA ASP A 410 7.00 -28.96 11.66
C ASP A 410 5.71 -28.57 12.40
N MET A 411 5.78 -27.83 13.51
CA MET A 411 4.56 -27.41 14.19
C MET A 411 3.77 -26.41 13.33
N ARG A 412 4.45 -25.46 12.70
CA ARG A 412 3.79 -24.47 11.84
C ARG A 412 3.21 -25.12 10.59
N GLN A 413 3.92 -26.09 9.99
CA GLN A 413 3.41 -26.93 8.90
C GLN A 413 2.21 -27.77 9.34
N ALA A 414 2.21 -28.31 10.57
CA ALA A 414 1.07 -29.03 11.11
C ALA A 414 -0.18 -28.14 11.22
N LEU A 415 -0.03 -26.88 11.64
CA LEU A 415 -1.11 -25.91 11.67
C LEU A 415 -1.58 -25.53 10.25
N TYR A 416 -0.70 -25.49 9.25
CA TYR A 416 -1.10 -25.22 7.86
C TYR A 416 -1.94 -26.33 7.23
N PHE A 417 -1.46 -27.57 7.32
CA PHE A 417 -2.13 -28.74 6.73
C PHE A 417 -3.34 -29.21 7.55
N GLY A 418 -3.38 -28.87 8.84
CA GLY A 418 -4.40 -29.34 9.79
C GLY A 418 -5.74 -28.63 9.71
N ILE A 419 -5.84 -27.50 8.99
CA ILE A 419 -7.06 -26.69 8.92
C ILE A 419 -7.85 -26.97 7.64
N ASP A 420 -9.06 -27.49 7.79
CA ASP A 420 -10.04 -27.58 6.70
C ASP A 420 -10.69 -26.20 6.50
N ARG A 421 -10.10 -25.41 5.61
CA ARG A 421 -10.53 -24.02 5.34
C ARG A 421 -11.94 -23.94 4.75
N LEU A 422 -12.40 -24.99 4.06
CA LEU A 422 -13.77 -25.02 3.54
C LEU A 422 -14.77 -25.22 4.68
N SER A 423 -14.48 -26.13 5.60
CA SER A 423 -15.29 -26.31 6.82
C SER A 423 -15.21 -25.08 7.74
N LEU A 424 -14.03 -24.44 7.83
CA LEU A 424 -13.82 -23.20 8.60
C LEU A 424 -14.79 -22.08 8.20
N THR A 425 -15.00 -21.88 6.89
CA THR A 425 -15.93 -20.87 6.35
C THR A 425 -17.38 -21.33 6.30
N ASN A 426 -17.68 -22.50 6.86
CA ASN A 426 -18.95 -23.20 6.71
C ASN A 426 -19.39 -23.32 5.24
N HIS A 427 -18.47 -23.75 4.36
CA HIS A 427 -18.70 -23.82 2.92
C HIS A 427 -19.09 -22.46 2.33
N MET A 428 -18.36 -21.41 2.75
CA MET A 428 -18.52 -20.01 2.35
C MET A 428 -19.80 -19.31 2.82
N THR A 429 -20.66 -19.96 3.60
CA THR A 429 -21.90 -19.34 4.11
C THR A 429 -21.66 -18.33 5.22
N LEU A 430 -20.42 -18.14 5.68
CA LEU A 430 -20.05 -17.08 6.62
C LEU A 430 -19.63 -15.75 5.95
N GLY A 431 -19.64 -15.66 4.61
CA GLY A 431 -19.14 -14.49 3.89
C GLY A 431 -17.61 -14.47 3.78
N TYR A 432 -17.01 -15.66 3.68
CA TYR A 432 -15.57 -15.85 3.59
C TYR A 432 -15.24 -16.94 2.58
N ILE A 433 -14.24 -16.71 1.73
CA ILE A 433 -13.71 -17.70 0.78
C ILE A 433 -12.44 -18.31 1.37
N PRO A 434 -12.25 -19.64 1.33
CA PRO A 434 -11.01 -20.27 1.78
C PRO A 434 -9.81 -19.85 0.93
N GLU A 435 -8.69 -19.55 1.58
CA GLU A 435 -7.42 -19.17 0.92
C GLU A 435 -6.25 -19.95 1.52
N ASN A 436 -5.44 -20.56 0.66
CA ASN A 436 -4.30 -21.40 1.04
C ASN A 436 -2.94 -20.77 0.65
N ARG A 437 -2.94 -19.52 0.17
CA ARG A 437 -1.75 -18.76 -0.26
C ARG A 437 -1.78 -17.33 0.28
N LEU A 438 -0.63 -16.64 0.33
CA LEU A 438 -0.49 -15.31 0.94
C LEU A 438 -0.95 -14.18 0.02
N ILE A 439 -0.74 -14.34 -1.29
CA ILE A 439 -1.15 -13.38 -2.33
C ILE A 439 -2.48 -13.84 -2.94
N SER A 440 -3.54 -13.05 -2.87
CA SER A 440 -4.82 -13.45 -3.47
C SER A 440 -4.80 -13.32 -5.00
N SER A 441 -5.81 -13.89 -5.68
CA SER A 441 -6.01 -13.70 -7.12
C SER A 441 -6.34 -12.26 -7.53
N GLN A 442 -6.53 -11.36 -6.57
CA GLN A 442 -6.86 -9.94 -6.83
C GLN A 442 -5.61 -9.08 -7.11
N TYR A 443 -4.41 -9.62 -6.87
CA TYR A 443 -3.16 -8.93 -7.15
C TYR A 443 -2.69 -9.17 -8.57
N ALA A 444 -2.04 -8.16 -9.15
CA ALA A 444 -1.29 -8.26 -10.40
C ALA A 444 0.09 -7.59 -10.23
N LEU A 445 1.00 -7.83 -11.18
CA LEU A 445 2.38 -7.29 -11.11
C LEU A 445 2.48 -5.85 -11.57
N ASP A 446 1.55 -5.45 -12.43
CA ASP A 446 1.51 -4.15 -13.03
C ASP A 446 0.07 -3.88 -13.53
N PRO A 447 -0.24 -2.63 -13.92
CA PRO A 447 -1.55 -2.25 -14.43
C PRO A 447 -2.00 -2.97 -15.70
N SER A 448 -1.18 -3.82 -16.33
CA SER A 448 -1.56 -4.74 -17.42
C SER A 448 -2.53 -5.85 -16.97
N GLN A 449 -2.59 -6.11 -15.66
CA GLN A 449 -3.60 -6.91 -14.94
C GLN A 449 -3.81 -8.34 -15.40
N VAL A 450 -2.75 -9.05 -15.81
CA VAL A 450 -2.76 -10.50 -15.68
C VAL A 450 -2.75 -10.81 -14.17
N PRO A 451 -3.82 -11.42 -13.61
CA PRO A 451 -3.82 -11.79 -12.20
C PRO A 451 -2.58 -12.61 -11.91
N TYR A 452 -1.85 -12.26 -10.85
CA TYR A 452 -0.61 -12.94 -10.45
C TYR A 452 -0.79 -14.46 -10.39
N ARG A 453 -1.96 -14.92 -9.96
CA ARG A 453 -2.32 -16.34 -9.86
C ARG A 453 -2.61 -17.04 -11.18
N SER A 454 -2.94 -16.29 -12.24
CA SER A 454 -3.17 -16.85 -13.57
C SER A 454 -1.87 -17.14 -14.33
N GLU A 455 -0.73 -16.63 -13.84
CA GLU A 455 0.57 -16.87 -14.45
C GLU A 455 0.97 -18.35 -14.34
N LEU A 456 1.43 -18.94 -15.45
CA LEU A 456 1.73 -20.37 -15.52
C LEU A 456 2.80 -20.81 -14.52
N LEU A 457 3.81 -19.95 -14.29
CA LEU A 457 4.85 -20.20 -13.28
C LEU A 457 4.33 -20.20 -11.85
N VAL A 458 3.28 -19.44 -11.59
CA VAL A 458 2.69 -19.31 -10.25
C VAL A 458 1.76 -20.50 -10.03
N SER A 459 0.84 -20.74 -10.97
CA SER A 459 -0.10 -21.87 -10.94
C SER A 459 0.59 -23.24 -10.99
N SER A 460 1.83 -23.35 -11.49
CA SER A 460 2.58 -24.62 -11.40
C SER A 460 2.91 -25.05 -9.97
N HIS A 461 2.81 -24.15 -8.99
CA HIS A 461 2.99 -24.45 -7.57
C HIS A 461 1.67 -24.73 -6.85
N ASP A 462 0.53 -24.79 -7.54
CA ASP A 462 -0.79 -25.02 -6.93
C ASP A 462 -0.87 -26.42 -6.27
N ASP A 463 -0.20 -27.40 -6.88
CA ASP A 463 -0.11 -28.76 -6.35
C ASP A 463 0.72 -28.83 -5.06
N ASP A 464 1.77 -28.00 -4.92
CA ASP A 464 2.66 -27.99 -3.74
C ASP A 464 1.88 -27.62 -2.46
N TYR A 465 0.86 -26.78 -2.62
CA TYR A 465 0.03 -26.23 -1.54
C TYR A 465 -1.42 -26.74 -1.59
N LEU A 466 -1.65 -27.85 -2.31
CA LEU A 466 -2.90 -28.59 -2.37
C LEU A 466 -4.12 -27.68 -2.65
N GLN A 467 -4.07 -26.92 -3.74
CA GLN A 467 -5.12 -25.97 -4.10
C GLN A 467 -6.54 -26.58 -4.06
N ASP A 468 -6.69 -27.81 -4.55
CA ASP A 468 -7.97 -28.53 -4.59
C ASP A 468 -8.59 -28.79 -3.20
N THR A 469 -7.78 -28.85 -2.15
CA THR A 469 -8.23 -29.03 -0.76
C THR A 469 -7.98 -27.80 0.09
N TYR A 470 -7.62 -26.67 -0.53
CA TYR A 470 -7.19 -25.45 0.15
C TYR A 470 -6.11 -25.74 1.21
N GLY A 471 -5.12 -26.56 0.87
CA GLY A 471 -4.02 -26.91 1.79
C GLY A 471 -4.37 -27.97 2.83
N TYR A 472 -5.59 -28.49 2.92
CA TYR A 472 -5.96 -29.47 3.94
C TYR A 472 -5.42 -30.87 3.63
N ASP A 473 -4.61 -31.41 4.54
CA ASP A 473 -4.06 -32.77 4.54
C ASP A 473 -3.83 -33.24 6.00
N PRO A 474 -4.86 -33.81 6.66
CA PRO A 474 -4.79 -34.11 8.09
C PRO A 474 -3.76 -35.21 8.43
N ASP A 475 -3.43 -36.09 7.49
CA ASP A 475 -2.40 -37.12 7.70
C ASP A 475 -1.01 -36.48 7.69
N ARG A 476 -0.74 -35.55 6.77
CA ARG A 476 0.51 -34.77 6.75
C ARG A 476 0.62 -33.83 7.94
N ALA A 477 -0.48 -33.17 8.31
CA ALA A 477 -0.55 -32.35 9.51
C ALA A 477 -0.14 -33.14 10.76
N LYS A 478 -0.72 -34.34 10.92
CA LYS A 478 -0.38 -35.22 12.03
C LYS A 478 1.07 -35.70 12.01
N ALA A 479 1.61 -36.00 10.83
CA ALA A 479 3.02 -36.42 10.73
C ALA A 479 3.97 -35.32 11.21
N HIS A 480 3.78 -34.08 10.73
CA HIS A 480 4.55 -32.93 11.18
C HIS A 480 4.34 -32.67 12.68
N PHE A 481 3.10 -32.72 13.18
CA PHE A 481 2.82 -32.54 14.60
C PHE A 481 3.62 -33.51 15.48
N LEU A 482 3.66 -34.80 15.13
CA LEU A 482 4.40 -35.81 15.88
C LEU A 482 5.92 -35.59 15.85
N GLU A 483 6.47 -35.07 14.74
CA GLU A 483 7.89 -34.71 14.64
C GLU A 483 8.20 -33.52 15.56
N ALA A 484 7.38 -32.46 15.52
CA ALA A 484 7.53 -31.30 16.39
C ALA A 484 7.46 -31.69 17.88
N ILE A 485 6.52 -32.54 18.27
CA ILE A 485 6.43 -33.07 19.65
C ILE A 485 7.68 -33.86 20.02
N SER A 486 8.17 -34.71 19.13
CA SER A 486 9.36 -35.53 19.38
C SER A 486 10.60 -34.66 19.61
N LEU A 487 10.79 -33.62 18.80
CA LEU A 487 11.86 -32.63 18.95
C LEU A 487 11.71 -31.83 20.24
N ALA A 488 10.51 -31.34 20.54
CA ALA A 488 10.28 -30.53 21.72
C ALA A 488 10.41 -31.31 23.05
N ILE A 489 10.12 -32.62 23.05
CA ILE A 489 10.46 -33.52 24.17
C ILE A 489 11.97 -33.76 24.25
N HIS A 490 12.63 -33.94 23.10
CA HIS A 490 14.09 -34.15 23.05
C HIS A 490 14.85 -32.96 23.64
N ASP A 491 14.44 -31.75 23.27
CA ASP A 491 15.03 -30.49 23.72
C ASP A 491 14.63 -30.14 25.17
N GLY A 492 13.64 -30.86 25.72
CA GLY A 492 13.24 -30.77 27.13
C GLY A 492 12.20 -29.69 27.42
N TYR A 493 11.52 -29.16 26.40
CA TYR A 493 10.43 -28.19 26.58
C TYR A 493 9.12 -28.84 27.04
N TYR A 494 8.86 -30.09 26.63
CA TYR A 494 7.69 -30.83 27.10
C TYR A 494 8.06 -32.19 27.68
N VAL A 495 7.15 -32.69 28.51
CA VAL A 495 7.19 -34.04 29.06
C VAL A 495 5.95 -34.78 28.57
N ALA A 496 6.14 -36.03 28.11
CA ALA A 496 5.04 -36.91 27.75
C ALA A 496 4.05 -37.05 28.92
N GLY A 497 2.77 -36.95 28.60
CA GLY A 497 1.68 -37.17 29.53
C GLY A 497 1.46 -38.66 29.82
N THR A 498 0.29 -38.95 30.38
CA THR A 498 -0.18 -40.32 30.61
C THR A 498 -1.65 -40.43 30.22
N GLU A 499 -2.14 -41.66 30.02
CA GLU A 499 -3.55 -41.93 29.74
C GLU A 499 -4.55 -41.28 30.75
N ASN A 500 -4.12 -41.00 31.98
CA ASN A 500 -4.97 -40.39 33.02
C ASN A 500 -4.63 -38.91 33.31
N SER A 501 -3.62 -38.36 32.64
CA SER A 501 -3.12 -36.99 32.82
C SER A 501 -2.33 -36.61 31.58
N GLU A 502 -3.03 -36.13 30.56
CA GLU A 502 -2.42 -35.65 29.31
C GLU A 502 -1.61 -34.37 29.56
N THR A 503 -0.58 -34.16 28.74
CA THR A 503 0.09 -32.85 28.63
C THR A 503 -0.70 -32.03 27.61
N ILE A 504 -1.05 -30.80 27.97
CA ILE A 504 -1.80 -29.88 27.11
C ILE A 504 -0.85 -28.75 26.73
N ILE A 505 -0.73 -28.48 25.44
CA ILE A 505 -0.06 -27.30 24.90
C ILE A 505 -1.16 -26.28 24.60
N GLU A 506 -1.21 -25.20 25.38
CA GLU A 506 -2.20 -24.13 25.20
C GLU A 506 -1.64 -23.13 24.19
N LEU A 507 -2.34 -22.87 23.08
CA LEU A 507 -1.98 -21.81 22.15
C LEU A 507 -2.99 -20.66 22.26
N LEU A 508 -2.51 -19.48 22.66
CA LEU A 508 -3.33 -18.28 22.81
C LEU A 508 -3.56 -17.63 21.43
N LEU A 509 -4.80 -17.67 20.95
CA LEU A 509 -5.21 -17.08 19.68
C LEU A 509 -5.99 -15.79 19.91
N TYR A 510 -5.40 -14.67 19.51
CA TYR A 510 -6.02 -13.35 19.58
C TYR A 510 -6.71 -12.99 18.26
N TYR A 511 -7.94 -12.47 18.34
CA TYR A 511 -8.69 -11.99 17.18
C TYR A 511 -9.61 -10.83 17.58
N SER A 512 -10.21 -10.17 16.59
CA SER A 512 -11.26 -9.16 16.83
C SER A 512 -12.50 -9.53 16.03
N SER A 513 -13.58 -9.88 16.73
CA SER A 513 -14.88 -10.12 16.09
C SER A 513 -15.56 -8.84 15.60
N GLY A 514 -15.26 -7.70 16.23
CA GLY A 514 -16.03 -6.46 16.04
C GLY A 514 -17.52 -6.62 16.37
N GLY A 515 -17.88 -7.65 17.14
CA GLY A 515 -19.27 -8.03 17.42
C GLY A 515 -19.95 -8.87 16.34
N ARG A 516 -19.24 -9.31 15.29
CA ARG A 516 -19.79 -10.16 14.21
C ARG A 516 -19.83 -11.62 14.64
N ALA A 517 -21.04 -12.20 14.68
CA ALA A 517 -21.24 -13.61 15.01
C ALA A 517 -20.54 -14.57 14.04
N SER A 518 -20.42 -14.20 12.76
CA SER A 518 -19.73 -15.03 11.75
C SER A 518 -18.25 -15.23 12.05
N ILE A 519 -17.55 -14.21 12.60
CA ILE A 519 -16.14 -14.34 13.00
C ILE A 519 -16.02 -15.22 14.25
N VAL A 520 -16.91 -15.05 15.23
CA VAL A 520 -16.93 -15.88 16.44
C VAL A 520 -17.12 -17.35 16.07
N GLU A 521 -18.12 -17.66 15.23
CA GLU A 521 -18.39 -19.02 14.75
C GLU A 521 -17.19 -19.58 13.96
N MET A 522 -16.54 -18.77 13.12
CA MET A 522 -15.33 -19.17 12.39
C MET A 522 -14.18 -19.53 13.34
N MET A 523 -13.95 -18.76 14.41
CA MET A 523 -12.90 -19.06 15.39
C MET A 523 -13.21 -20.28 16.24
N GLU A 524 -14.47 -20.49 16.65
CA GLU A 524 -14.90 -21.71 17.36
C GLU A 524 -14.76 -22.97 16.48
N ASN A 525 -15.04 -22.85 15.18
CA ASN A 525 -14.78 -23.91 14.20
C ASN A 525 -13.27 -24.18 14.07
N LEU A 526 -12.44 -23.13 14.03
CA LEU A 526 -10.98 -23.25 13.96
C LEU A 526 -10.41 -24.02 15.14
N GLU A 527 -10.80 -23.65 16.37
CA GLU A 527 -10.46 -24.36 17.61
C GLU A 527 -10.82 -25.86 17.49
N SER A 528 -12.08 -26.15 17.16
CA SER A 528 -12.58 -27.53 17.02
C SER A 528 -11.83 -28.34 15.96
N LEU A 529 -11.48 -27.74 14.82
CA LEU A 529 -10.78 -28.40 13.72
C LEU A 529 -9.34 -28.75 14.11
N TYR A 530 -8.60 -27.83 14.75
CA TYR A 530 -7.23 -28.10 15.19
C TYR A 530 -7.16 -29.15 16.29
N GLU A 531 -8.01 -29.03 17.31
CA GLU A 531 -8.01 -29.98 18.44
C GLU A 531 -8.38 -31.40 18.03
N ALA A 532 -9.13 -31.58 16.94
CA ALA A 532 -9.44 -32.89 16.39
C ALA A 532 -8.24 -33.56 15.70
N VAL A 533 -7.28 -32.78 15.20
CA VAL A 533 -6.15 -33.26 14.38
C VAL A 533 -4.85 -33.35 15.18
N LEU A 534 -4.56 -32.35 16.03
CA LEU A 534 -3.29 -32.17 16.74
C LEU A 534 -3.25 -32.96 18.05
N ILE A 535 -3.27 -34.29 17.91
CA ILE A 535 -3.27 -35.25 19.02
C ILE A 535 -2.18 -36.32 18.84
N ASP A 536 -1.27 -36.38 19.81
CA ASP A 536 -0.28 -37.44 19.98
C ASP A 536 -0.74 -38.42 21.06
N ASN A 537 -1.22 -39.58 20.61
CA ASN A 537 -1.69 -40.63 21.50
C ASN A 537 -0.55 -41.46 22.11
N GLU A 538 0.65 -41.42 21.53
CA GLU A 538 1.82 -42.16 22.04
C GLU A 538 2.42 -41.44 23.25
N HIS A 539 2.59 -40.12 23.15
CA HIS A 539 3.09 -39.28 24.23
C HIS A 539 1.98 -38.68 25.11
N HIS A 540 0.71 -38.92 24.79
CA HIS A 540 -0.45 -38.32 25.48
C HIS A 540 -0.37 -36.79 25.55
N ILE A 541 -0.06 -36.18 24.40
CA ILE A 541 0.02 -34.73 24.23
C ILE A 541 -1.03 -34.28 23.23
N LYS A 542 -1.69 -33.15 23.51
CA LYS A 542 -2.61 -32.50 22.59
C LYS A 542 -2.48 -30.99 22.67
N VAL A 543 -2.95 -30.32 21.63
CA VAL A 543 -3.09 -28.86 21.58
C VAL A 543 -4.48 -28.47 22.06
N ASP A 544 -4.56 -27.34 22.75
CA ASP A 544 -5.78 -26.63 23.16
C ASP A 544 -5.67 -25.20 22.60
N ILE A 545 -6.64 -24.75 21.79
CA ILE A 545 -6.63 -23.41 21.22
C ILE A 545 -7.47 -22.49 22.11
N VAL A 546 -6.81 -21.55 22.80
CA VAL A 546 -7.48 -20.63 23.70
C VAL A 546 -7.81 -19.32 22.97
N LEU A 547 -9.09 -19.10 22.70
CA LEU A 547 -9.58 -17.94 21.95
C LEU A 547 -9.70 -16.67 22.81
N PHE A 548 -9.13 -15.56 22.33
CA PHE A 548 -9.24 -14.22 22.93
C PHE A 548 -9.82 -13.21 21.94
N ASP A 549 -11.12 -12.90 22.09
CA ASP A 549 -11.76 -11.80 21.35
C ASP A 549 -11.42 -10.45 22.00
N VAL A 550 -10.68 -9.62 21.28
CA VAL A 550 -10.26 -8.29 21.70
C VAL A 550 -10.92 -7.25 20.81
N ALA A 551 -11.53 -6.23 21.41
CA ALA A 551 -12.20 -5.18 20.66
C ALA A 551 -11.21 -4.32 19.85
N PHE A 552 -11.58 -3.98 18.61
CA PHE A 552 -10.91 -2.95 17.81
C PHE A 552 -11.10 -1.55 18.45
N PRO A 553 -10.08 -0.66 18.44
CA PRO A 553 -8.76 -0.83 17.84
C PRO A 553 -7.75 -1.53 18.75
N SER A 554 -8.08 -1.87 19.99
CA SER A 554 -7.14 -2.47 20.95
C SER A 554 -6.57 -3.81 20.50
N SER A 555 -7.27 -4.57 19.66
CA SER A 555 -6.72 -5.77 19.01
C SER A 555 -5.50 -5.47 18.13
N TYR A 556 -5.31 -4.22 17.73
CA TYR A 556 -4.31 -3.78 16.76
C TYR A 556 -3.32 -2.77 17.35
N ILE A 557 -3.79 -1.71 18.02
CA ILE A 557 -2.91 -0.64 18.57
C ILE A 557 -2.39 -0.91 19.98
N ASN A 558 -2.74 -2.04 20.61
CA ASN A 558 -2.31 -2.29 21.98
C ASN A 558 -0.84 -2.72 22.00
N PRO A 559 0.07 -1.94 22.60
CA PRO A 559 1.49 -2.27 22.66
C PRO A 559 1.79 -3.46 23.58
N ASN A 560 0.77 -4.05 24.21
CA ASN A 560 0.90 -5.25 25.04
C ASN A 560 0.32 -6.51 24.37
N ILE A 561 -0.09 -6.44 23.09
CA ILE A 561 -0.61 -7.59 22.33
C ILE A 561 0.10 -7.66 20.98
N VAL A 562 -0.52 -7.20 19.89
CA VAL A 562 -0.06 -7.46 18.53
C VAL A 562 1.22 -6.71 18.20
N GLN A 563 1.27 -5.40 18.48
CA GLN A 563 2.44 -4.56 18.21
C GLN A 563 3.71 -5.04 18.91
N SER A 564 3.60 -5.81 20.01
CA SER A 564 4.75 -6.33 20.74
C SER A 564 4.89 -7.84 20.68
N GLY A 565 4.11 -8.53 19.85
CA GLY A 565 4.19 -9.99 19.71
C GLY A 565 3.71 -10.79 20.92
N ALA A 566 2.92 -10.22 21.81
CA ALA A 566 2.38 -10.91 22.97
C ALA A 566 1.14 -11.75 22.62
N TYR A 567 1.34 -12.72 21.73
CA TYR A 567 0.38 -13.71 21.27
C TYR A 567 1.14 -14.97 20.81
N ASP A 568 0.48 -16.12 20.78
CA ASP A 568 1.01 -17.31 20.10
C ASP A 568 0.53 -17.31 18.65
N LEU A 569 -0.77 -17.09 18.48
CA LEU A 569 -1.45 -16.93 17.20
C LEU A 569 -2.24 -15.62 17.18
N TYR A 570 -2.26 -14.94 16.04
CA TYR A 570 -3.07 -13.73 15.83
C TYR A 570 -3.82 -13.80 14.50
N PHE A 571 -5.15 -13.65 14.53
CA PHE A 571 -5.95 -13.56 13.32
C PHE A 571 -5.93 -12.13 12.78
N GLY A 572 -5.21 -11.92 11.68
CA GLY A 572 -5.03 -10.61 11.06
C GLY A 572 -4.93 -10.67 9.53
N GLY A 573 -5.02 -9.51 8.90
CA GLY A 573 -4.89 -9.36 7.46
C GLY A 573 -4.26 -8.02 7.13
N ILE A 574 -3.43 -8.00 6.08
CA ILE A 574 -2.81 -6.80 5.53
C ILE A 574 -3.11 -6.79 4.04
N THR A 575 -3.34 -5.59 3.50
CA THR A 575 -3.49 -5.35 2.06
C THR A 575 -2.45 -4.33 1.63
N GLY A 576 -1.61 -4.70 0.67
CA GLY A 576 -0.73 -3.75 -0.03
C GLY A 576 -1.32 -3.26 -1.35
N GLY A 577 -0.52 -2.48 -2.09
CA GLY A 577 -0.87 -2.01 -3.42
C GLY A 577 -1.13 -3.17 -4.40
N LEU A 578 -2.29 -3.16 -5.05
CA LEU A 578 -2.77 -4.29 -5.87
C LEU A 578 -1.97 -4.52 -7.15
N TYR A 579 -1.17 -3.54 -7.56
CA TYR A 579 -0.29 -3.60 -8.72
C TYR A 579 1.19 -3.42 -8.36
N ASP A 580 1.51 -3.45 -7.06
CA ASP A 580 2.88 -3.30 -6.55
C ASP A 580 3.18 -4.41 -5.55
N LEU A 581 3.27 -5.62 -6.11
CA LEU A 581 3.57 -6.82 -5.33
C LEU A 581 4.95 -6.76 -4.69
N ALA A 582 5.94 -6.14 -5.34
CA ALA A 582 7.27 -6.01 -4.75
C ALA A 582 7.21 -5.21 -3.44
N ASN A 583 6.56 -4.03 -3.46
CA ASN A 583 6.39 -3.25 -2.25
C ASN A 583 5.47 -3.94 -1.23
N TYR A 584 4.41 -4.63 -1.64
CA TYR A 584 3.60 -5.43 -0.71
C TYR A 584 4.43 -6.48 0.03
N MET A 585 5.43 -7.09 -0.61
CA MET A 585 6.27 -8.11 0.01
C MET A 585 7.24 -7.56 1.08
N THR A 586 7.40 -6.23 1.18
CA THR A 586 8.19 -5.59 2.24
C THR A 586 7.62 -5.82 3.63
N ILE A 587 6.31 -6.06 3.76
CA ILE A 587 5.67 -6.29 5.06
C ILE A 587 6.21 -7.55 5.77
N PHE A 588 6.87 -8.44 5.03
CA PHE A 588 7.49 -9.66 5.58
C PHE A 588 9.00 -9.51 5.80
N SER A 589 9.62 -8.39 5.42
CA SER A 589 11.04 -8.13 5.63
C SER A 589 11.29 -7.63 7.04
N LEU A 590 12.42 -8.03 7.64
CA LEU A 590 12.89 -7.50 8.92
C LEU A 590 13.74 -6.24 8.78
N ASN A 591 14.15 -5.86 7.56
CA ASN A 591 14.91 -4.63 7.31
C ASN A 591 14.03 -3.39 7.20
N GLU A 592 12.71 -3.56 7.12
CA GLU A 592 11.75 -2.48 7.01
C GLU A 592 11.07 -2.26 8.36
N SER A 593 10.85 -1.01 8.74
CA SER A 593 10.10 -0.68 9.95
C SER A 593 8.64 -1.06 9.78
N ASN A 594 8.26 -2.27 10.19
CA ASN A 594 6.88 -2.71 10.20
C ASN A 594 6.29 -2.60 11.60
N ASP A 595 5.53 -1.53 11.84
CA ASP A 595 4.79 -1.31 13.10
C ASP A 595 3.79 -2.43 13.43
N LEU A 596 3.53 -3.35 12.48
CA LEU A 596 2.48 -4.36 12.50
C LEU A 596 2.94 -5.69 11.91
N ALA A 597 4.06 -6.21 12.40
CA ALA A 597 4.50 -7.56 12.06
C ALA A 597 3.43 -8.60 12.47
N LEU A 598 2.76 -9.21 11.49
CA LEU A 598 1.78 -10.29 11.75
C LEU A 598 2.45 -11.55 12.30
N SER A 599 3.70 -11.80 11.94
CA SER A 599 4.50 -12.91 12.46
C SER A 599 5.81 -12.37 13.01
N ILE A 600 6.32 -13.00 14.07
CA ILE A 600 7.56 -12.60 14.75
C ILE A 600 8.47 -13.83 14.91
N GLY A 601 9.78 -13.61 14.91
CA GLY A 601 10.77 -14.69 14.95
C GLY A 601 11.02 -15.35 13.60
N ILE A 602 10.65 -14.67 12.51
CA ILE A 602 10.95 -15.08 11.13
C ILE A 602 12.44 -14.86 10.81
N ASP A 603 12.91 -15.47 9.72
CA ASP A 603 14.26 -15.27 9.19
C ASP A 603 14.18 -14.83 7.73
N THR A 604 14.58 -13.60 7.43
CA THR A 604 14.61 -13.05 6.07
C THR A 604 16.02 -12.75 5.58
N SER A 605 17.01 -12.84 6.47
CA SER A 605 18.40 -12.46 6.23
C SER A 605 19.27 -13.65 5.82
N SER A 606 18.90 -14.88 6.18
CA SER A 606 19.64 -16.08 5.78
C SER A 606 19.54 -16.36 4.28
N PRO A 607 20.67 -16.62 3.57
CA PRO A 607 20.66 -17.08 2.19
C PRO A 607 20.10 -18.50 2.03
N ALA A 608 18.77 -18.62 1.97
CA ALA A 608 18.05 -19.90 1.93
C ALA A 608 17.27 -20.14 0.62
N ILE A 609 17.09 -19.11 -0.21
CA ILE A 609 16.27 -19.19 -1.43
C ILE A 609 17.16 -19.50 -2.63
N GLU A 610 17.00 -20.68 -3.22
CA GLU A 610 17.72 -21.04 -4.46
C GLU A 610 17.12 -20.32 -5.67
N LEU A 611 17.96 -19.61 -6.43
CA LEU A 611 17.59 -18.93 -7.66
C LEU A 611 18.52 -19.30 -8.82
N SER A 612 17.94 -19.42 -10.00
CA SER A 612 18.67 -19.67 -11.25
C SER A 612 18.42 -18.52 -12.21
N TYR A 613 19.49 -17.89 -12.71
CA TYR A 613 19.40 -16.71 -13.57
C TYR A 613 20.57 -16.65 -14.55
N ASN A 614 20.46 -15.80 -15.57
CA ASN A 614 21.57 -15.54 -16.49
C ASN A 614 22.19 -14.18 -16.19
N ASP A 615 23.52 -14.12 -16.12
CA ASP A 615 24.23 -12.84 -16.05
C ASP A 615 24.14 -12.06 -17.38
N ILE A 616 24.64 -10.82 -17.36
CA ILE A 616 24.67 -9.95 -18.55
C ILE A 616 25.54 -10.50 -19.69
N GLN A 617 26.42 -11.47 -19.41
CA GLN A 617 27.22 -12.18 -20.41
C GLN A 617 26.51 -13.45 -20.93
N GLY A 618 25.34 -13.79 -20.38
CA GLY A 618 24.51 -14.94 -20.74
C GLY A 618 24.93 -16.24 -20.08
N ASN A 619 25.78 -16.21 -19.04
CA ASN A 619 26.11 -17.41 -18.26
C ASN A 619 25.03 -17.67 -17.21
N THR A 620 24.61 -18.93 -17.08
CA THR A 620 23.65 -19.34 -16.06
C THR A 620 24.35 -19.56 -14.72
N HIS A 621 23.78 -18.96 -13.67
CA HIS A 621 24.18 -19.11 -12.27
C HIS A 621 23.10 -19.84 -11.48
N HIS A 622 23.52 -20.51 -10.41
CA HIS A 622 22.68 -21.22 -9.46
C HIS A 622 23.20 -20.89 -8.06
N GLU A 623 22.52 -20.00 -7.36
CA GLU A 623 22.99 -19.40 -6.11
C GLU A 623 21.86 -19.32 -5.09
N PHE A 624 22.23 -19.18 -3.82
CA PHE A 624 21.29 -18.96 -2.73
C PHE A 624 21.25 -17.48 -2.40
N PHE A 625 20.06 -16.98 -2.10
CA PHE A 625 19.83 -15.59 -1.74
C PHE A 625 18.96 -15.52 -0.48
N SER A 626 19.15 -14.46 0.30
CA SER A 626 18.24 -14.12 1.38
C SER A 626 16.95 -13.54 0.82
N TYR A 627 15.87 -13.64 1.59
CA TYR A 627 14.60 -13.01 1.23
C TYR A 627 14.80 -11.50 1.02
N ASP A 628 15.53 -10.86 1.92
CA ASP A 628 15.79 -9.42 1.88
C ASP A 628 16.61 -9.01 0.67
N ALA A 629 17.63 -9.79 0.28
CA ALA A 629 18.45 -9.50 -0.90
C ALA A 629 17.62 -9.56 -2.19
N LEU A 630 16.78 -10.60 -2.35
CA LEU A 630 15.89 -10.72 -3.51
C LEU A 630 14.83 -9.63 -3.53
N LEU A 631 14.20 -9.34 -2.39
CA LEU A 631 13.20 -8.28 -2.27
C LEU A 631 13.80 -6.91 -2.61
N SER A 632 14.95 -6.57 -2.04
CA SER A 632 15.64 -5.30 -2.33
C SER A 632 15.93 -5.16 -3.83
N SER A 633 16.35 -6.25 -4.48
CA SER A 633 16.63 -6.23 -5.93
C SER A 633 15.38 -6.04 -6.82
N LEU A 634 14.19 -6.35 -6.30
CA LEU A 634 12.92 -6.04 -6.99
C LEU A 634 12.57 -4.56 -6.90
N LEU A 635 12.94 -3.91 -5.80
CA LEU A 635 12.63 -2.51 -5.51
C LEU A 635 13.64 -1.54 -6.13
N GLY A 636 14.91 -1.95 -6.28
CA GLY A 636 15.96 -1.07 -6.77
C GLY A 636 17.25 -1.78 -7.15
N VAL A 637 18.31 -0.97 -7.29
CA VAL A 637 19.68 -1.50 -7.40
C VAL A 637 20.08 -2.05 -6.04
N THR A 638 20.65 -3.25 -6.02
CA THR A 638 21.11 -3.90 -4.78
C THR A 638 22.45 -4.57 -5.04
N TYR A 639 23.39 -4.35 -4.14
CA TYR A 639 24.67 -5.06 -4.13
C TYR A 639 24.55 -6.29 -3.25
N ILE A 640 24.80 -7.46 -3.83
CA ILE A 640 24.63 -8.75 -3.15
C ILE A 640 25.98 -9.50 -3.18
N LEU A 641 26.39 -10.04 -2.04
CA LEU A 641 27.57 -10.90 -1.90
C LEU A 641 27.20 -12.11 -1.06
N ASP A 642 27.57 -13.31 -1.53
CA ASP A 642 27.26 -14.59 -0.87
C ASP A 642 25.78 -14.77 -0.52
N GLY A 643 24.89 -14.18 -1.33
CA GLY A 643 23.45 -14.27 -1.19
C GLY A 643 22.80 -13.26 -0.25
N ASP A 644 23.57 -12.42 0.44
CA ASP A 644 23.04 -11.38 1.33
C ASP A 644 23.35 -9.98 0.81
N ILE A 645 22.59 -8.99 1.28
CA ILE A 645 22.83 -7.58 0.97
C ILE A 645 24.22 -7.22 1.48
N GLN A 646 25.07 -6.75 0.58
CA GLN A 646 26.43 -6.37 0.90
C GLN A 646 26.41 -5.08 1.74
N LYS A 647 26.86 -5.18 3.00
CA LYS A 647 26.95 -4.05 3.94
C LYS A 647 28.35 -3.47 4.07
N ASP A 648 29.38 -4.25 3.69
CA ASP A 648 30.77 -3.83 3.77
C ASP A 648 31.55 -4.04 2.45
N TYR A 649 32.64 -3.29 2.28
CA TYR A 649 33.37 -3.16 1.02
C TYR A 649 34.89 -3.12 1.23
N ASP A 650 35.65 -3.30 0.16
CA ASP A 650 37.11 -3.27 0.20
C ASP A 650 37.70 -1.88 0.46
N ASP A 651 36.92 -0.82 0.24
CA ASP A 651 37.33 0.57 0.46
C ASP A 651 36.13 1.49 0.70
N ALA A 652 36.39 2.64 1.31
CA ALA A 652 35.36 3.63 1.66
C ALA A 652 34.65 4.25 0.46
N GLN A 653 35.32 4.42 -0.69
CA GLN A 653 34.67 4.99 -1.88
C GLN A 653 33.65 4.00 -2.42
N SER A 654 34.01 2.71 -2.51
CA SER A 654 33.09 1.64 -2.89
C SER A 654 31.90 1.55 -1.96
N ALA A 655 32.11 1.67 -0.63
CA ALA A 655 31.02 1.67 0.34
C ALA A 655 30.05 2.84 0.14
N ILE A 656 30.58 4.07 -0.05
CA ILE A 656 29.78 5.27 -0.27
C ILE A 656 29.03 5.18 -1.61
N SER A 657 29.74 4.85 -2.69
CA SER A 657 29.14 4.77 -4.03
C SER A 657 28.05 3.71 -4.10
N ALA A 658 28.27 2.52 -3.53
CA ALA A 658 27.24 1.49 -3.52
C ALA A 658 26.02 1.89 -2.67
N THR A 659 26.24 2.52 -1.51
CA THR A 659 25.14 3.00 -0.65
C THR A 659 24.23 3.98 -1.38
N TYR A 660 24.80 4.99 -2.06
CA TYR A 660 24.01 5.98 -2.78
C TYR A 660 23.44 5.45 -4.10
N ASP A 661 24.14 4.55 -4.81
CA ASP A 661 23.59 3.90 -6.00
C ASP A 661 22.34 3.07 -5.67
N MET A 662 22.34 2.37 -4.52
CA MET A 662 21.13 1.67 -4.02
C MET A 662 19.99 2.62 -3.65
N GLN A 663 20.29 3.86 -3.29
CA GLN A 663 19.30 4.93 -3.03
C GLN A 663 18.86 5.66 -4.32
N GLY A 664 19.43 5.30 -5.48
CA GLY A 664 19.15 5.96 -6.75
C GLY A 664 19.86 7.30 -6.95
N GLU A 665 20.83 7.64 -6.08
CA GLU A 665 21.58 8.89 -6.14
C GLU A 665 22.91 8.70 -6.91
N ILE A 666 23.20 9.65 -7.81
CA ILE A 666 24.42 9.61 -8.63
C ILE A 666 25.49 10.47 -7.96
N VAL A 667 26.49 9.80 -7.38
CA VAL A 667 27.67 10.44 -6.79
C VAL A 667 28.63 10.93 -7.87
N ASP A 668 28.98 12.22 -7.84
CA ASP A 668 29.96 12.85 -8.75
C ASP A 668 31.37 12.90 -8.12
N GLU A 669 31.47 13.33 -6.85
CA GLU A 669 32.76 13.44 -6.14
C GLU A 669 32.67 12.95 -4.68
N ILE A 670 33.72 12.22 -4.24
CA ILE A 670 33.90 11.77 -2.84
C ILE A 670 35.24 12.28 -2.32
N THR A 671 35.22 13.13 -1.30
CA THR A 671 36.41 13.77 -0.72
C THR A 671 36.54 13.49 0.77
N LEU A 672 37.70 13.00 1.21
CA LEU A 672 37.97 12.80 2.64
C LEU A 672 37.94 14.14 3.39
N ASN A 673 37.08 14.24 4.42
CA ASN A 673 36.94 15.39 5.29
C ASN A 673 36.83 14.99 6.78
N ASN A 674 37.96 14.63 7.38
CA ASN A 674 38.03 14.31 8.81
C ASN A 674 37.82 15.53 9.73
N ASN A 675 37.95 16.76 9.23
CA ASN A 675 37.67 17.95 10.04
C ASN A 675 36.17 18.06 10.34
N MET A 676 35.33 17.76 9.35
CA MET A 676 33.88 17.71 9.51
C MET A 676 33.44 16.60 10.48
N LEU A 677 34.10 15.44 10.44
CA LEU A 677 33.87 14.35 11.40
C LEU A 677 34.13 14.80 12.86
N GLN A 678 35.25 15.49 13.10
CA GLN A 678 35.57 16.02 14.43
C GLN A 678 34.59 17.11 14.87
N ALA A 679 34.11 17.94 13.92
CA ALA A 679 33.13 18.97 14.21
C ALA A 679 31.78 18.36 14.61
N TYR A 680 31.32 17.35 13.87
CA TYR A 680 30.05 16.66 14.11
C TYR A 680 30.06 15.84 15.41
N THR A 681 31.09 15.01 15.61
CA THR A 681 31.15 14.10 16.77
C THR A 681 31.65 14.77 18.05
N GLY A 682 32.26 15.96 17.93
CA GLY A 682 32.97 16.64 19.02
C GLY A 682 34.21 15.89 19.54
N LYS A 683 34.62 14.81 18.87
CA LYS A 683 35.58 13.81 19.35
C LYS A 683 36.70 13.63 18.34
N GLU A 684 37.90 13.29 18.83
CA GLU A 684 38.97 12.81 17.96
C GLU A 684 38.54 11.48 17.31
N ASN A 685 38.82 11.30 16.02
CA ASN A 685 38.37 10.13 15.25
C ASN A 685 38.72 8.80 15.94
N ALA A 686 39.95 8.65 16.44
CA ALA A 686 40.36 7.44 17.13
C ALA A 686 39.58 7.19 18.43
N TYR A 687 39.15 8.25 19.13
CA TYR A 687 38.30 8.10 20.31
C TYR A 687 36.87 7.73 19.92
N TYR A 688 36.34 8.33 18.85
CA TYR A 688 35.02 7.98 18.33
C TYR A 688 34.97 6.53 17.82
N ALA A 689 35.99 6.06 17.10
CA ALA A 689 36.12 4.66 16.67
C ALA A 689 36.02 3.67 17.86
N ASN A 690 36.68 3.98 18.98
CA ASN A 690 36.59 3.16 20.19
C ASN A 690 35.20 3.19 20.86
N ILE A 691 34.42 4.26 20.69
CA ILE A 691 33.06 4.36 21.24
C ILE A 691 32.10 3.45 20.47
N ILE A 692 32.26 3.39 19.16
CA ILE A 692 31.39 2.60 18.27
C ILE A 692 31.96 1.20 17.96
N ASP A 693 33.04 0.81 18.66
CA ASP A 693 33.70 -0.50 18.57
C ASP A 693 34.20 -0.91 17.17
N VAL A 694 34.92 0.00 16.50
CA VAL A 694 35.53 -0.24 15.18
C VAL A 694 37.02 0.12 15.18
N ASP A 695 37.77 -0.36 14.17
CA ASP A 695 39.21 -0.09 14.07
C ASP A 695 39.47 1.38 13.74
N HIS A 696 38.82 1.90 12.69
CA HIS A 696 38.99 3.28 12.20
C HIS A 696 37.65 3.90 11.77
N VAL A 697 37.58 5.24 11.81
CA VAL A 697 36.47 6.04 11.31
C VAL A 697 36.96 7.20 10.47
N PHE A 698 36.24 7.46 9.38
CA PHE A 698 36.57 8.46 8.37
C PHE A 698 35.33 9.31 8.07
N GLY A 699 35.54 10.61 7.88
CA GLY A 699 34.50 11.51 7.37
C GLY A 699 34.73 11.79 5.90
N TYR A 700 33.67 11.77 5.10
CA TYR A 700 33.70 12.08 3.66
C TYR A 700 32.65 13.12 3.31
N LEU A 701 33.03 14.09 2.49
CA LEU A 701 32.11 14.95 1.78
C LEU A 701 31.76 14.27 0.45
N VAL A 702 30.47 14.15 0.18
CA VAL A 702 29.93 13.55 -1.04
C VAL A 702 29.15 14.62 -1.79
N GLU A 703 29.43 14.77 -3.08
CA GLU A 703 28.75 15.68 -3.99
C GLU A 703 28.02 14.88 -5.08
N PHE A 704 26.77 15.23 -5.30
CA PHE A 704 25.89 14.56 -6.26
C PHE A 704 25.80 15.34 -7.57
N ASN A 705 25.23 14.70 -8.59
CA ASN A 705 25.06 15.29 -9.92
C ASN A 705 24.12 16.52 -9.99
N ASP A 706 23.32 16.75 -8.95
CA ASP A 706 22.40 17.89 -8.79
C ASP A 706 23.02 19.03 -7.94
N ASP A 707 24.34 18.98 -7.70
CA ASP A 707 25.13 19.89 -6.86
C ASP A 707 24.83 19.80 -5.35
N SER A 708 23.87 18.97 -4.93
CA SER A 708 23.59 18.71 -3.52
C SER A 708 24.76 17.95 -2.87
N LYS A 709 24.82 17.99 -1.53
CA LYS A 709 25.96 17.44 -0.77
C LYS A 709 25.50 16.71 0.48
N ALA A 710 26.27 15.69 0.84
CA ALA A 710 26.12 14.95 2.07
C ALA A 710 27.47 14.79 2.78
N PHE A 711 27.43 14.66 4.09
CA PHE A 711 28.54 14.23 4.92
C PHE A 711 28.32 12.78 5.35
N VAL A 712 29.28 11.92 5.07
CA VAL A 712 29.19 10.48 5.33
C VAL A 712 30.29 10.05 6.27
N ILE A 713 29.91 9.31 7.31
CA ILE A 713 30.85 8.67 8.23
C ILE A 713 31.00 7.22 7.78
N VAL A 714 32.25 6.79 7.57
CA VAL A 714 32.58 5.42 7.19
C VAL A 714 33.40 4.78 8.30
N SER A 715 32.98 3.61 8.76
CA SER A 715 33.74 2.77 9.69
C SER A 715 34.57 1.74 8.93
N GLU A 716 35.71 1.36 9.52
CA GLU A 716 36.51 0.21 9.09
C GLU A 716 36.63 -0.79 10.23
N THR A 717 36.36 -2.06 9.93
CA THR A 717 36.59 -3.19 10.83
C THR A 717 37.27 -4.31 10.06
N GLU A 718 38.43 -4.78 10.52
CA GLU A 718 39.21 -5.85 9.90
C GLU A 718 39.53 -5.62 8.40
N GLY A 719 39.67 -4.36 7.98
CA GLY A 719 39.94 -3.98 6.59
C GLY A 719 38.72 -3.96 5.68
N ARG A 720 37.50 -4.05 6.23
CA ARG A 720 36.23 -3.87 5.52
C ARG A 720 35.59 -2.55 5.91
N TYR A 721 35.04 -1.84 4.93
CA TYR A 721 34.48 -0.50 5.07
C TYR A 721 32.96 -0.49 4.94
N GLN A 722 32.28 0.19 5.85
CA GLN A 722 30.82 0.33 5.85
C GLN A 722 30.43 1.78 6.11
N VAL A 723 29.36 2.24 5.47
CA VAL A 723 28.74 3.54 5.81
C VAL A 723 28.06 3.40 7.18
N TYR A 724 28.52 4.22 8.13
CA TYR A 724 28.05 4.23 9.52
C TYR A 724 26.95 5.27 9.75
N ASP A 725 27.07 6.46 9.15
CA ASP A 725 26.09 7.55 9.29
C ASP A 725 26.10 8.46 8.05
N GLN A 726 24.96 9.07 7.72
CA GLN A 726 24.75 9.92 6.55
C GLN A 726 23.98 11.18 6.94
N ILE A 727 24.54 12.34 6.61
CA ILE A 727 23.99 13.63 7.01
C ILE A 727 23.86 14.50 5.78
N LYS A 728 22.62 14.87 5.43
CA LYS A 728 22.37 15.86 4.38
C LYS A 728 22.96 17.22 4.80
N LEU A 729 23.71 17.85 3.89
CA LEU A 729 24.32 19.15 4.15
C LEU A 729 23.53 20.28 3.48
N PHE A 730 23.39 21.37 4.22
CA PHE A 730 22.74 22.57 3.74
C PHE A 730 23.73 23.74 3.71
N SER A 731 23.57 24.62 2.72
CA SER A 731 24.33 25.87 2.60
C SER A 731 23.59 27.09 3.18
N SER A 732 22.34 26.90 3.58
CA SER A 732 21.42 27.89 4.14
C SER A 732 21.00 27.46 5.55
N ILE A 733 21.05 28.40 6.51
CA ILE A 733 20.66 28.11 7.90
C ILE A 733 19.15 27.91 8.01
N GLU A 734 18.36 28.70 7.29
CA GLU A 734 16.90 28.59 7.24
C GLU A 734 16.49 27.22 6.70
N ASP A 735 17.11 26.77 5.61
CA ASP A 735 16.80 25.46 5.01
C ASP A 735 17.19 24.33 5.96
N THR A 736 18.33 24.45 6.64
CA THR A 736 18.78 23.46 7.64
C THR A 736 17.73 23.25 8.73
N ILE A 737 17.26 24.36 9.31
CA ILE A 737 16.33 24.36 10.45
C ILE A 737 14.95 23.86 9.98
N GLN A 738 14.45 24.40 8.87
CA GLN A 738 13.13 24.05 8.35
C GLN A 738 13.05 22.57 7.94
N ASN A 739 14.08 22.04 7.25
CA ASN A 739 14.10 20.63 6.85
C ASN A 739 14.18 19.70 8.06
N TYR A 740 15.03 20.00 9.06
CA TYR A 740 15.11 19.17 10.26
C TYR A 740 13.76 19.09 10.99
N VAL A 741 13.07 20.23 11.15
CA VAL A 741 11.79 20.25 11.85
C VAL A 741 10.70 19.54 11.06
N ALA A 742 10.64 19.74 9.74
CA ALA A 742 9.68 19.05 8.89
C ALA A 742 9.85 17.52 8.97
N ASN A 743 11.09 17.03 8.93
CA ASN A 743 11.37 15.59 8.92
C ASN A 743 11.12 14.91 10.27
N ASN A 744 11.36 15.61 11.39
CA ASN A 744 11.24 15.01 12.72
C ASN A 744 9.88 15.27 13.40
N PHE A 745 9.19 16.35 13.04
CA PHE A 745 7.96 16.80 13.72
C PHE A 745 6.79 17.06 12.76
N GLY A 746 7.00 16.88 11.46
CA GLY A 746 5.98 17.04 10.41
C GLY A 746 5.89 18.47 9.84
N PRO A 747 5.12 18.65 8.76
CA PRO A 747 5.11 19.87 7.94
C PRO A 747 4.30 21.03 8.56
N TYR A 748 3.89 20.92 9.83
CA TYR A 748 2.96 21.87 10.45
C TYR A 748 3.62 23.14 10.97
N TYR A 749 4.95 23.18 10.99
CA TYR A 749 5.76 24.25 11.58
C TYR A 749 6.45 25.04 10.46
N GLU A 750 6.06 26.30 10.33
CA GLU A 750 6.66 27.22 9.35
C GLU A 750 7.65 28.15 10.06
N LEU A 751 8.91 28.11 9.63
CA LEU A 751 9.97 28.95 10.16
C LEU A 751 9.82 30.38 9.62
N THR A 752 9.59 31.33 10.52
CA THR A 752 9.32 32.73 10.15
C THR A 752 10.47 33.68 10.42
N ASP A 753 11.33 33.37 11.40
CA ASP A 753 12.51 34.17 11.73
C ASP A 753 13.61 33.29 12.32
N VAL A 754 14.86 33.60 11.96
CA VAL A 754 16.08 32.95 12.46
C VAL A 754 17.06 34.05 12.86
N THR A 755 17.29 34.19 14.17
CA THR A 755 18.19 35.22 14.71
C THR A 755 19.37 34.59 15.45
N PRO A 756 20.63 34.82 15.04
CA PRO A 756 21.79 34.23 15.71
C PRO A 756 22.01 34.80 17.11
N MET A 757 22.31 33.91 18.05
CA MET A 757 22.68 34.25 19.44
C MET A 757 24.21 34.27 19.56
N LEU A 758 24.80 35.46 19.56
CA LEU A 758 26.25 35.64 19.40
C LEU A 758 27.00 35.81 20.72
N THR A 759 26.29 36.05 21.83
CA THR A 759 26.89 36.32 23.13
C THR A 759 26.20 35.55 24.26
N ASP A 760 26.92 35.33 25.37
CA ASP A 760 26.35 34.76 26.59
C ASP A 760 25.17 35.59 27.12
N LEU A 761 25.14 36.89 26.82
CA LEU A 761 24.03 37.77 27.20
C LEU A 761 22.76 37.47 26.39
N ASP A 762 22.89 37.04 25.14
CA ASP A 762 21.75 36.63 24.31
C ASP A 762 21.14 35.34 24.89
N VAL A 763 21.98 34.37 25.26
CA VAL A 763 21.58 33.13 25.95
C VAL A 763 20.87 33.45 27.27
N GLN A 764 21.49 34.27 28.11
CA GLN A 764 20.94 34.64 29.42
C GLN A 764 19.60 35.38 29.33
N ASN A 765 19.31 36.08 28.24
CA ASN A 765 18.10 36.88 28.10
C ASN A 765 17.00 36.19 27.28
N HIS A 766 17.27 35.03 26.67
CA HIS A 766 16.28 34.35 25.84
C HIS A 766 15.14 33.76 26.69
N PRO A 767 13.87 34.17 26.49
CA PRO A 767 12.77 33.80 27.39
C PRO A 767 12.54 32.29 27.48
N TYR A 768 12.68 31.59 26.36
CA TYR A 768 12.50 30.14 26.30
C TYR A 768 13.55 29.41 27.14
N LEU A 769 14.82 29.77 26.97
CA LEU A 769 15.92 29.16 27.75
C LEU A 769 15.75 29.44 29.23
N GLN A 770 15.43 30.67 29.65
CA GLN A 770 15.20 30.98 31.07
C GLN A 770 14.04 30.19 31.70
N THR A 771 13.08 29.74 30.89
CA THR A 771 11.89 29.05 31.38
C THR A 771 12.14 27.54 31.52
N TYR A 772 12.85 26.94 30.56
CA TYR A 772 12.96 25.49 30.43
C TYR A 772 14.36 24.93 30.67
N TYR A 773 15.41 25.78 30.64
CA TYR A 773 16.82 25.37 30.73
C TYR A 773 17.61 26.24 31.71
N ASP A 774 18.74 25.70 32.21
CA ASP A 774 19.66 26.43 33.12
C ASP A 774 20.93 26.94 32.39
N PHE A 775 20.87 27.09 31.06
CA PHE A 775 22.00 27.59 30.27
C PHE A 775 22.28 29.07 30.53
N THR A 776 23.54 29.40 30.82
CA THR A 776 23.97 30.78 31.11
C THR A 776 25.04 31.29 30.16
N THR A 777 25.60 30.43 29.31
CA THR A 777 26.65 30.77 28.35
C THR A 777 26.53 29.89 27.09
N LEU A 778 27.06 30.36 25.96
CA LEU A 778 27.23 29.51 24.78
C LEU A 778 28.13 28.30 25.09
N SER A 779 29.12 28.48 25.96
CA SER A 779 30.00 27.39 26.41
C SER A 779 29.28 26.31 27.21
N SER A 780 28.23 26.65 27.98
CA SER A 780 27.44 25.65 28.70
C SER A 780 26.57 24.81 27.77
N ILE A 781 26.01 25.42 26.71
CA ILE A 781 25.27 24.69 25.68
C ILE A 781 26.24 23.75 24.94
N ALA A 782 27.37 24.29 24.47
CA ALA A 782 28.41 23.51 23.80
C ALA A 782 28.88 22.30 24.64
N SER A 783 29.00 22.46 25.96
CA SER A 783 29.42 21.37 26.85
C SER A 783 28.32 20.32 27.04
N GLU A 784 27.05 20.72 27.12
CA GLU A 784 25.92 19.79 27.28
C GLU A 784 25.76 18.89 26.05
N TYR A 785 25.89 19.48 24.86
CA TYR A 785 25.73 18.80 23.59
C TYR A 785 27.03 18.18 23.05
N GLU A 786 28.10 18.18 23.85
CA GLU A 786 29.43 17.65 23.48
C GLU A 786 30.03 18.23 22.18
N VAL A 787 29.63 19.44 21.76
CA VAL A 787 30.13 20.11 20.55
C VAL A 787 31.17 21.17 20.90
N SER A 788 32.25 21.27 20.11
CA SER A 788 33.21 22.36 20.27
C SER A 788 32.57 23.71 20.01
N LEU A 789 32.78 24.67 20.91
CA LEU A 789 32.27 26.04 20.79
C LEU A 789 32.71 26.75 19.49
N ASN A 790 33.77 26.28 18.83
CA ASN A 790 34.19 26.82 17.54
C ASN A 790 33.18 26.50 16.41
N TYR A 791 32.51 25.36 16.48
CA TYR A 791 31.57 24.89 15.47
C TYR A 791 30.11 25.16 15.85
N LEU A 792 29.79 25.17 17.15
CA LEU A 792 28.41 25.43 17.59
C LEU A 792 27.92 26.83 17.16
N ARG A 793 26.71 26.87 16.61
CA ARG A 793 25.88 28.05 16.40
C ARG A 793 24.54 27.84 17.08
N VAL A 794 24.05 28.90 17.70
CA VAL A 794 22.79 28.90 18.46
C VAL A 794 21.91 29.97 17.86
N TYR A 795 20.69 29.61 17.50
CA TYR A 795 19.72 30.50 16.88
C TYR A 795 18.45 30.58 17.71
N SER A 796 17.92 31.79 17.85
CA SER A 796 16.54 32.00 18.26
C SER A 796 15.68 31.85 17.02
N THR A 797 14.67 30.99 17.10
CA THR A 797 13.81 30.61 15.99
C THR A 797 12.37 30.96 16.32
N THR A 798 11.63 31.54 15.37
CA THR A 798 10.22 31.85 15.53
C THR A 798 9.38 31.05 14.54
N TRP A 799 8.36 30.37 15.06
CA TRP A 799 7.55 29.44 14.30
C TRP A 799 6.11 29.90 14.21
N TYR A 800 5.50 29.68 13.06
CA TYR A 800 4.06 29.76 12.85
C TYR A 800 3.48 28.34 12.76
N TRP A 801 2.47 28.08 13.59
CA TRP A 801 1.70 26.84 13.52
C TRP A 801 0.39 27.07 12.80
N SER A 802 -0.04 26.09 12.02
CA SER A 802 -1.25 26.12 11.19
C SER A 802 -2.53 26.60 11.88
N ASN A 803 -2.61 26.51 13.22
CA ASN A 803 -3.72 27.05 14.01
C ASN A 803 -3.64 28.57 14.32
N GLY A 804 -2.66 29.28 13.78
CA GLY A 804 -2.45 30.72 13.96
C GLY A 804 -1.56 31.12 15.14
N THR A 805 -0.90 30.16 15.80
CA THR A 805 -0.05 30.43 16.98
C THR A 805 1.38 30.73 16.55
N LEU A 806 1.97 31.80 17.11
CA LEU A 806 3.39 32.11 17.02
C LEU A 806 4.09 31.83 18.35
N TRP A 807 5.25 31.19 18.31
CA TRP A 807 6.14 31.12 19.47
C TRP A 807 7.61 31.18 19.05
N THR A 808 8.48 31.34 20.04
CA THR A 808 9.93 31.43 19.86
C THR A 808 10.62 30.40 20.74
N ASP A 809 11.59 29.69 20.17
CA ASP A 809 12.41 28.67 20.82
C ASP A 809 13.87 28.82 20.36
N VAL A 810 14.69 27.78 20.56
CA VAL A 810 16.11 27.81 20.22
C VAL A 810 16.50 26.59 19.41
N PHE A 811 17.28 26.82 18.37
CA PHE A 811 17.81 25.76 17.51
C PHE A 811 19.34 25.75 17.55
N LEU A 812 19.91 24.54 17.63
CA LEU A 812 21.34 24.31 17.67
C LEU A 812 21.84 23.74 16.34
N VAL A 813 22.92 24.30 15.83
CA VAL A 813 23.51 23.91 14.54
C VAL A 813 25.02 23.85 14.65
N ILE A 814 25.64 22.91 13.95
CA ILE A 814 27.09 22.83 13.77
C ILE A 814 27.43 23.50 12.43
N GLU A 815 28.24 24.57 12.46
CA GLU A 815 28.77 25.21 11.26
C GLU A 815 30.23 24.79 11.03
N VAL A 816 30.49 24.13 9.90
CA VAL A 816 31.82 23.66 9.52
C VAL A 816 31.99 23.69 8.00
N ASP A 817 33.13 24.19 7.53
CA ASP A 817 33.48 24.30 6.10
C ASP A 817 32.44 25.02 5.21
N GLY A 818 31.62 25.90 5.80
CA GLY A 818 30.57 26.64 5.09
C GLY A 818 29.24 25.89 4.96
N TYR A 819 29.11 24.75 5.64
CA TYR A 819 27.88 23.97 5.73
C TYR A 819 27.31 23.99 7.15
N TYR A 820 26.00 23.76 7.22
CA TYR A 820 25.23 23.70 8.46
C TYR A 820 24.70 22.28 8.65
N ILE A 821 24.94 21.71 9.84
CA ILE A 821 24.43 20.40 10.26
C ILE A 821 23.49 20.63 11.45
N PRO A 822 22.21 20.21 11.38
CA PRO A 822 21.28 20.38 12.49
C PRO A 822 21.72 19.51 13.68
N LEU A 823 21.62 20.05 14.89
CA LEU A 823 22.01 19.34 16.11
C LEU A 823 20.80 19.01 16.99
N ASP A 824 20.02 20.02 17.37
CA ASP A 824 18.85 19.83 18.23
C ASP A 824 17.88 21.02 18.16
N TRP A 825 16.60 20.75 18.44
CA TRP A 825 15.55 21.75 18.61
C TRP A 825 15.11 21.78 20.07
N LEU A 826 15.40 22.88 20.77
CA LEU A 826 15.19 23.02 22.22
C LEU A 826 13.77 23.39 22.58
#